data_AF-A0A1L7NFX6-F1
#
_entry.id   AF-A0A1L7NFX6-F1
#
_cell.length_a   1.000
_cell.length_b   1.000
_cell.length_c   1.000
_cell.angle_alpha   90.00
_cell.angle_beta   90.00
_cell.angle_gamma   90.00
#
_symmetry.space_group_name_H-M   'P 1'
#
loop_
_entity.id
_entity.type
_entity.pdbx_description
1 polymer ?
#
loop_
_entity_poly.entity_id
_entity_poly.type
_entity_poly.pdbx_seq_one_letter_code
_entity_poly.pdbx_strand_id
1 'polypeptide(L)'
;MIHLSATTPLWLIEPHQVTLAFVEAISEVRSIYRKSYPEANRNTSYKKVINALDSIGPITTRTWNLSQISEIMGCCFWGGNKLNSLPEFKNRKNACNALTSFFKCTFILMWGKKQVMLPLNFNLPVNQDAVLDLVTEKCNSRSLELARCVNPNSKLVYKGTMTKEERVLRANAWNRAILSTNVYQPEDLSAEDIRELYWASTGARGSVLQRYYIKDLLTYLGKHGSKANAVTSFLEAEHDAKADQKLLISDIIEKDKADARRKAISDHTLLFLQSKNHTVEQLAEYYSSTALIRKSFTIPDNHDLNNIRGLPPGYKYTTKEIRNLCMLVSKTYASLDRKNQHQNPRNRRASLQFLLCYCALYLYAFYKNRDGHLENYPKTLNDLFQPCHFTADSELLEGITEYEIKQPQTYLEYFDYICEINKWSPETRNQRIGHIEDLHVYIETNNLALPHADKVRNSFNKTHYARIKRRSGTIKKSIPRVYFATFISMLYSLEYLVMHLNEMASGTMPGVLNDTLVMLSASTLSTDPLWDGLWGKGELSCEPVDLSVLNYCPIVYHDDKPHPLLYIPRFYRITRMNVKMPTNTGEIAHVNEPRVITNDIRLTQLMCETGIRQHHLIWLDRDAYDKYVPDSKNRPLAPLYVSTDKAHGPWSAIISRYVLDLLGRQRDWYDSCSDPSFDDKLWYGNQKDSPFGMLRPLFRTQQSPGSWTNYRSFRLLLVGMQYLIRIQFKDTKTRELIKFKYERGIPPTSIAHLEIDDLAKLSHLKLNSDITPHGLRAGFVSEAIKFLPPSLIGRYFTGQSENLVYYYLLLHDEGALSHDEMLCEMLMRNQSRVMDGNAPLMAKTIIELNMRLQKAILTNPDEAITTHRLMSLSRIKKAPNGLDLIRAKDVTEFAFNATHICPFNNTCPQEVIQMLGATNACALCPYAVRGVEHIPAIGAQKDQYKEFMVGILTMIQELLRRKPDQRSEEDMEKLEREHDHYARQAVMLEALELQLIEMTNNGQANALIAKNGQEIIGHYKKIQIDSDSKLLKRIIDTQNFPDLTSPDLDCRLSVLRGTLLMYQGDMREHLKIGQHDDFTPSSKAATLISSLVRNESMSTMEIYKICASAEQIYRTEIKPTAVISKYLSAS
;
A
#
# COMPACT_ATOMS: atom_id res chain seq x y z
N MET A 1 37.81 4.19 39.63
CA MET A 1 37.27 5.56 39.79
C MET A 1 35.76 5.56 40.03
N ILE A 2 35.09 4.43 39.83
CA ILE A 2 33.65 4.25 40.06
C ILE A 2 33.44 3.28 41.23
N HIS A 3 32.44 3.53 42.07
CA HIS A 3 32.13 2.72 43.24
C HIS A 3 30.69 2.21 43.19
N LEU A 4 30.51 0.99 42.69
CA LEU A 4 29.18 0.40 42.43
C LEU A 4 28.59 -0.39 43.61
N SER A 5 29.16 -0.27 44.81
CA SER A 5 28.60 -0.95 45.99
C SER A 5 27.22 -0.38 46.34
N ALA A 6 26.28 -1.27 46.66
CA ALA A 6 24.93 -0.87 47.05
C ALA A 6 24.90 -0.12 48.39
N THR A 7 25.71 -0.52 49.37
CA THR A 7 25.61 -0.05 50.77
C THR A 7 26.93 0.27 51.43
N THR A 8 28.07 -0.19 50.91
CA THR A 8 29.38 0.10 51.53
C THR A 8 29.91 1.41 50.97
N PRO A 9 30.26 2.44 51.75
CA PRO A 9 30.97 3.61 51.24
C PRO A 9 32.45 3.32 50.97
N LEU A 10 33.07 4.11 50.10
CA LEU A 10 34.52 4.09 49.89
C LEU A 10 35.12 5.40 50.42
N TRP A 11 35.88 5.31 51.52
CA TRP A 11 36.58 6.46 52.09
C TRP A 11 37.86 6.74 51.29
N LEU A 12 38.07 8.00 50.90
CA LEU A 12 39.23 8.45 50.12
C LEU A 12 40.35 9.04 51.02
N ILE A 13 40.12 9.03 52.33
CA ILE A 13 41.01 9.53 53.38
C ILE A 13 41.26 8.43 54.41
N GLU A 14 42.35 8.56 55.15
CA GLU A 14 42.73 7.58 56.18
C GLU A 14 41.66 7.47 57.29
N PRO A 15 41.42 6.28 57.87
CA PRO A 15 40.38 6.04 58.87
C PRO A 15 40.39 7.01 60.06
N HIS A 16 41.58 7.45 60.49
CA HIS A 16 41.75 8.39 61.60
C HIS A 16 41.36 9.84 61.25
N GLN A 17 41.27 10.19 59.97
CA GLN A 17 40.90 11.52 59.47
C GLN A 17 39.39 11.65 59.23
N VAL A 18 38.67 10.53 59.09
CA VAL A 18 37.22 10.52 58.80
C VAL A 18 36.41 11.27 59.85
N THR A 19 36.72 11.07 61.14
CA THR A 19 36.01 11.76 62.23
C THR A 19 36.19 13.28 62.15
N LEU A 20 37.42 13.75 61.91
CA LEU A 20 37.71 15.19 61.77
C LEU A 20 36.94 15.78 60.58
N ALA A 21 37.05 15.13 59.42
CA ALA A 21 36.39 15.51 58.18
C ALA A 21 34.86 15.57 58.33
N PHE A 22 34.26 14.60 59.04
CA PHE A 22 32.82 14.56 59.29
C PHE A 22 32.37 15.72 60.21
N VAL A 23 33.13 16.02 61.27
CA VAL A 23 32.82 17.15 62.17
C VAL A 23 32.92 18.49 61.45
N GLU A 24 33.92 18.67 60.60
CA GLU A 24 34.06 19.86 59.76
C GLU A 24 32.89 20.02 58.80
N ALA A 25 32.49 18.93 58.12
CA ALA A 25 31.35 18.93 57.21
C ALA A 25 30.03 19.25 57.95
N ILE A 26 29.83 18.73 59.17
CA ILE A 26 28.67 19.05 60.02
C ILE A 26 28.62 20.56 60.32
N SER A 27 29.75 21.15 60.70
CA SER A 27 29.84 22.58 61.02
C SER A 27 29.47 23.45 59.81
N GLU A 28 29.94 23.07 58.63
CA GLU A 28 29.71 23.81 57.40
C GLU A 28 28.26 23.66 56.90
N VAL A 29 27.70 22.44 56.89
CA VAL A 29 26.28 22.22 56.57
C VAL A 29 25.38 22.94 57.56
N ARG A 30 25.74 22.98 58.85
CA ARG A 30 25.03 23.74 59.88
C ARG A 30 25.01 25.25 59.56
N SER A 31 26.11 25.80 59.04
CA SER A 31 26.17 27.18 58.56
C SER A 31 25.26 27.42 57.35
N ILE A 32 25.18 26.47 56.41
CA ILE A 32 24.28 26.54 55.25
C ILE A 32 22.80 26.50 55.68
N TYR A 33 22.44 25.64 56.63
CA TYR A 33 21.08 25.60 57.21
C TYR A 33 20.73 26.94 57.87
N ARG A 34 21.67 27.57 58.59
CA ARG A 34 21.47 28.90 59.21
C ARG A 34 21.19 29.99 58.19
N LYS A 35 21.90 29.97 57.05
CA LYS A 35 21.70 30.92 55.95
C LYS A 35 20.38 30.72 55.22
N SER A 36 19.94 29.47 55.07
CA SER A 36 18.72 29.12 54.31
C SER A 36 17.42 29.44 55.04
N TYR A 37 17.46 29.59 56.38
CA TYR A 37 16.28 29.79 57.22
C TYR A 37 16.53 30.84 58.33
N PRO A 38 16.63 32.14 57.98
CA PRO A 38 16.95 33.21 58.92
C PRO A 38 15.81 33.52 59.92
N GLU A 39 14.54 33.37 59.54
CA GLU A 39 13.37 33.64 60.41
C GLU A 39 12.61 32.34 60.74
N ALA A 40 13.01 31.67 61.82
CA ALA A 40 12.45 30.38 62.19
C ALA A 40 11.13 30.49 62.98
N ASN A 41 9.99 30.47 62.27
CA ASN A 41 8.68 30.20 62.91
C ASN A 41 8.68 28.82 63.59
N ARG A 42 7.86 28.66 64.66
CA ARG A 42 7.86 27.51 65.60
C ARG A 42 7.74 26.10 64.97
N ASN A 43 7.43 25.97 63.67
CA ASN A 43 7.21 24.70 62.97
C ASN A 43 8.20 24.36 61.83
N THR A 44 9.26 25.14 61.59
CA THR A 44 10.20 24.90 60.47
C THR A 44 11.13 23.68 60.70
N SER A 45 11.45 22.93 59.64
CA SER A 45 12.40 21.79 59.67
C SER A 45 13.78 22.19 60.22
N TYR A 46 14.20 23.43 59.95
CA TYR A 46 15.42 24.03 60.46
C TYR A 46 15.52 24.05 61.99
N LYS A 47 14.49 24.56 62.70
CA LYS A 47 14.50 24.65 64.16
C LYS A 47 14.51 23.26 64.82
N LYS A 48 13.84 22.28 64.20
CA LYS A 48 13.86 20.87 64.63
C LYS A 48 15.24 20.24 64.51
N VAL A 49 15.97 20.52 63.42
CA VAL A 49 17.34 20.03 63.19
C VAL A 49 18.33 20.68 64.15
N ILE A 50 18.32 22.00 64.26
CA ILE A 50 19.25 22.74 65.11
C ILE A 50 19.01 22.40 66.59
N ASN A 51 17.77 22.40 67.09
CA ASN A 51 17.48 22.02 68.47
C ASN A 51 17.90 20.57 68.77
N ALA A 52 17.70 19.65 67.82
CA ALA A 52 18.10 18.27 67.99
C ALA A 52 19.64 18.11 67.97
N LEU A 53 20.36 18.83 67.12
CA LEU A 53 21.83 18.87 67.09
C LEU A 53 22.41 19.55 68.33
N ASP A 54 21.81 20.64 68.80
CA ASP A 54 22.26 21.35 70.00
C ASP A 54 22.02 20.53 71.27
N SER A 55 20.96 19.72 71.30
CA SER A 55 20.74 18.75 72.38
C SER A 55 21.71 17.56 72.38
N ILE A 56 22.45 17.32 71.27
CA ILE A 56 23.54 16.32 71.22
C ILE A 56 24.82 16.91 71.82
N GLY A 57 24.97 18.24 71.75
CA GLY A 57 26.15 18.95 72.23
C GLY A 57 27.35 18.82 71.27
N PRO A 58 28.16 19.87 71.09
CA PRO A 58 29.33 19.86 70.20
C PRO A 58 30.46 18.90 70.65
N ILE A 59 30.44 18.45 71.91
CA ILE A 59 31.41 17.50 72.49
C ILE A 59 31.12 16.07 71.98
N THR A 60 29.85 15.67 71.90
CA THR A 60 29.44 14.30 71.51
C THR A 60 29.69 13.99 70.03
N THR A 61 29.61 15.00 69.15
CA THR A 61 29.94 14.82 67.73
C THR A 61 31.44 14.68 67.49
N ARG A 62 32.29 15.21 68.38
CA ARG A 62 33.75 15.07 68.31
C ARG A 62 34.27 13.72 68.78
N THR A 63 33.45 12.98 69.55
CA THR A 63 33.79 11.65 70.07
C THR A 63 33.32 10.49 69.19
N TRP A 64 32.71 10.76 68.03
CA TRP A 64 32.21 9.71 67.15
C TRP A 64 33.34 8.98 66.42
N ASN A 65 33.39 7.66 66.57
CA ASN A 65 34.33 6.81 65.86
C ASN A 65 33.80 6.44 64.45
N LEU A 66 34.68 5.85 63.62
CA LEU A 66 34.33 5.44 62.25
C LEU A 66 33.14 4.48 62.18
N SER A 67 32.95 3.61 63.18
CA SER A 67 31.82 2.69 63.26
C SER A 67 30.50 3.45 63.40
N GLN A 68 30.43 4.42 64.31
CA GLN A 68 29.25 5.25 64.52
C GLN A 68 28.93 6.12 63.29
N ILE A 69 29.95 6.68 62.62
CA ILE A 69 29.76 7.43 61.37
C ILE A 69 29.20 6.54 60.25
N SER A 70 29.68 5.29 60.18
CA SER A 70 29.19 4.30 59.21
C SER A 70 27.75 3.87 59.50
N GLU A 71 27.35 3.75 60.77
CA GLU A 71 25.96 3.50 61.18
C GLU A 71 25.02 4.66 60.82
N ILE A 72 25.46 5.91 61.02
CA ILE A 72 24.72 7.10 60.61
C ILE A 72 24.58 7.15 59.08
N MET A 73 25.63 6.79 58.34
CA MET A 73 25.56 6.67 56.89
C MET A 73 24.60 5.56 56.45
N GLY A 74 24.58 4.43 57.14
CA GLY A 74 23.62 3.34 56.95
C GLY A 74 22.16 3.78 57.08
N CYS A 75 21.90 4.79 57.91
CA CYS A 75 20.58 5.41 58.05
C CYS A 75 20.20 6.35 56.88
N CYS A 76 21.14 6.67 56.00
CA CYS A 76 20.93 7.54 54.83
C CYS A 76 20.53 6.76 53.57
N PHE A 77 20.51 5.42 53.62
CA PHE A 77 20.19 4.57 52.47
C PHE A 77 18.69 4.33 52.29
N TRP A 78 18.29 4.01 51.05
CA TRP A 78 16.96 3.50 50.76
C TRP A 78 16.78 2.11 51.40
N GLY A 79 15.77 1.95 52.26
CA GLY A 79 15.56 0.72 53.04
C GLY A 79 16.53 0.53 54.21
N GLY A 80 17.36 1.52 54.53
CA GLY A 80 18.29 1.49 55.67
C GLY A 80 17.59 1.63 57.03
N ASN A 81 18.36 1.45 58.11
CA ASN A 81 17.87 1.62 59.47
C ASN A 81 17.38 3.06 59.71
N LYS A 82 16.36 3.22 60.55
CA LYS A 82 15.89 4.56 60.93
C LYS A 82 16.85 5.15 61.94
N LEU A 83 17.13 6.45 61.85
CA LEU A 83 18.07 7.11 62.76
C LEU A 83 17.73 6.88 64.26
N ASN A 84 16.46 6.73 64.61
CA ASN A 84 16.01 6.45 65.99
C ASN A 84 16.34 5.03 66.51
N SER A 85 16.87 4.13 65.68
CA SER A 85 17.40 2.85 66.14
C SER A 85 18.75 3.01 66.84
N LEU A 86 19.47 4.10 66.56
CA LEU A 86 20.74 4.41 67.20
C LEU A 86 20.49 4.97 68.62
N PRO A 87 21.27 4.53 69.63
CA PRO A 87 21.11 4.96 71.02
C PRO A 87 21.06 6.49 71.19
N GLU A 88 21.86 7.21 70.40
CA GLU A 88 22.01 8.66 70.43
C GLU A 88 20.76 9.41 69.97
N PHE A 89 19.85 8.77 69.21
CA PHE A 89 18.67 9.41 68.62
C PHE A 89 17.34 8.76 69.02
N LYS A 90 17.35 7.71 69.86
CA LYS A 90 16.17 6.94 70.29
C LYS A 90 15.03 7.79 70.86
N ASN A 91 15.38 8.85 71.60
CA ASN A 91 14.42 9.76 72.25
C ASN A 91 13.99 10.94 71.36
N ARG A 92 14.38 10.98 70.07
CA ARG A 92 14.20 12.14 69.17
C ARG A 92 13.35 11.84 67.93
N LYS A 93 12.35 10.96 68.06
CA LYS A 93 11.51 10.46 66.94
C LYS A 93 10.96 11.57 66.04
N ASN A 94 10.57 12.72 66.60
CA ASN A 94 9.95 13.84 65.86
C ASN A 94 10.95 14.67 65.02
N ALA A 95 12.26 14.51 65.21
CA ALA A 95 13.31 15.21 64.48
C ALA A 95 14.13 14.29 63.55
N CYS A 96 13.98 12.96 63.66
CA CYS A 96 14.80 12.00 62.93
C CYS A 96 14.78 12.17 61.41
N ASN A 97 13.62 12.40 60.79
CA ASN A 97 13.55 12.58 59.32
C ASN A 97 14.31 13.83 58.85
N ALA A 98 14.25 14.91 59.63
CA ALA A 98 14.96 16.16 59.31
C ALA A 98 16.47 16.01 59.56
N LEU A 99 16.86 15.31 60.63
CA LEU A 99 18.26 14.97 60.92
C LEU A 99 18.87 14.03 59.86
N THR A 100 18.12 13.05 59.38
CA THR A 100 18.58 12.19 58.28
C THR A 100 18.86 13.02 57.01
N SER A 101 18.02 14.01 56.69
CA SER A 101 18.26 14.93 55.56
C SER A 101 19.48 15.82 55.79
N PHE A 102 19.74 16.24 57.04
CA PHE A 102 20.95 16.95 57.43
C PHE A 102 22.23 16.11 57.24
N PHE A 103 22.23 14.86 57.71
CA PHE A 103 23.38 13.96 57.52
C PHE A 103 23.62 13.60 56.06
N LYS A 104 22.55 13.47 55.26
CA LYS A 104 22.67 13.32 53.81
C LYS A 104 23.40 14.51 53.17
N CYS A 105 23.04 15.75 53.52
CA CYS A 105 23.79 16.94 53.07
C CYS A 105 25.25 16.92 53.53
N THR A 106 25.52 16.43 54.75
CA THR A 106 26.89 16.31 55.30
C THR A 106 27.74 15.37 54.46
N PHE A 107 27.22 14.18 54.13
CA PHE A 107 27.94 13.21 53.30
C PHE A 107 28.11 13.68 51.85
N ILE A 108 27.14 14.42 51.28
CA ILE A 108 27.29 15.05 49.96
C ILE A 108 28.41 16.10 49.98
N LEU A 109 28.52 16.90 51.05
CA LEU A 109 29.61 17.87 51.18
C LEU A 109 30.98 17.19 51.33
N MET A 110 31.05 16.09 52.10
CA MET A 110 32.27 15.28 52.18
C MET A 110 32.67 14.69 50.84
N TRP A 111 31.70 14.26 50.02
CA TRP A 111 31.95 13.86 48.64
C TRP A 111 32.56 15.02 47.85
N GLY A 112 31.97 16.22 47.91
CA GLY A 112 32.51 17.43 47.23
C GLY A 112 33.92 17.81 47.68
N LYS A 113 34.27 17.55 48.94
CA LYS A 113 35.62 17.72 49.50
C LYS A 113 36.59 16.58 49.14
N LYS A 114 36.18 15.63 48.30
CA LYS A 114 36.96 14.47 47.86
C LYS A 114 37.34 13.50 49.00
N GLN A 115 36.50 13.39 50.02
CA GLN A 115 36.77 12.57 51.21
C GLN A 115 36.10 11.20 51.17
N VAL A 116 35.01 11.04 50.41
CA VAL A 116 34.23 9.80 50.35
C VAL A 116 33.53 9.66 49.00
N MET A 117 33.41 8.43 48.49
CA MET A 117 32.47 8.06 47.43
C MET A 117 31.26 7.36 48.05
N LEU A 118 30.07 7.85 47.72
CA LEU A 118 28.84 7.39 48.34
C LEU A 118 28.30 6.14 47.63
N PRO A 119 27.73 5.18 48.36
CA PRO A 119 27.18 3.97 47.75
C PRO A 119 25.89 4.25 46.99
N LEU A 120 25.54 3.36 46.07
CA LEU A 120 24.40 3.58 45.19
C LEU A 120 23.07 3.73 45.94
N ASN A 121 22.80 2.99 47.02
CA ASN A 121 21.54 3.14 47.78
C ASN A 121 21.45 4.42 48.62
N PHE A 122 22.47 5.28 48.59
CA PHE A 122 22.40 6.59 49.21
C PHE A 122 21.21 7.40 48.65
N ASN A 123 20.34 7.86 49.55
CA ASN A 123 19.15 8.59 49.17
C ASN A 123 19.38 10.09 49.35
N LEU A 124 18.88 10.91 48.43
CA LEU A 124 19.03 12.37 48.51
C LEU A 124 18.16 12.97 49.64
N PRO A 125 18.50 14.18 50.13
CA PRO A 125 17.66 14.94 51.05
C PRO A 125 16.25 15.17 50.47
N VAL A 126 15.21 15.01 51.28
CA VAL A 126 13.81 15.18 50.87
C VAL A 126 13.29 16.52 51.40
N ASN A 127 12.58 17.29 50.57
CA ASN A 127 12.01 18.60 50.93
C ASN A 127 13.05 19.60 51.48
N GLN A 128 14.28 19.54 50.98
CA GLN A 128 15.41 20.42 51.36
C GLN A 128 16.17 20.92 50.13
N ASP A 129 15.46 21.17 49.02
CA ASP A 129 16.07 21.55 47.73
C ASP A 129 16.96 22.78 47.81
N ALA A 130 16.53 23.84 48.52
CA ALA A 130 17.31 25.07 48.68
C ALA A 130 18.62 24.87 49.45
N VAL A 131 18.62 23.98 50.46
CA VAL A 131 19.84 23.64 51.21
C VAL A 131 20.76 22.78 50.34
N LEU A 132 20.20 21.82 49.61
CA LEU A 132 20.96 20.94 48.73
C LEU A 132 21.61 21.73 47.57
N ASP A 133 20.95 22.75 47.03
CA ASP A 133 21.52 23.63 46.00
C ASP A 133 22.77 24.36 46.54
N LEU A 134 22.67 24.96 47.73
CA LEU A 134 23.81 25.64 48.37
C LEU A 134 24.95 24.68 48.76
N VAL A 135 24.62 23.45 49.19
CA VAL A 135 25.63 22.40 49.41
C VAL A 135 26.31 22.02 48.10
N THR A 136 25.55 21.91 47.01
CA THR A 136 26.08 21.60 45.67
C THR A 136 27.03 22.69 45.17
N GLU A 137 26.67 23.96 45.33
CA GLU A 137 27.55 25.10 45.02
C GLU A 137 28.85 25.04 45.84
N LYS A 138 28.76 24.65 47.12
CA LYS A 138 29.91 24.49 48.01
C LYS A 138 30.83 23.32 47.65
N CYS A 139 30.31 22.28 47.00
CA CYS A 139 31.11 21.16 46.53
C CYS A 139 32.07 21.54 45.38
N ASN A 140 31.87 22.70 44.71
CA ASN A 140 32.66 23.15 43.57
C ASN A 140 32.85 22.07 42.47
N SER A 141 31.83 21.24 42.27
CA SER A 141 31.81 20.17 41.28
C SER A 141 30.83 20.51 40.17
N ARG A 142 31.36 20.71 38.96
CA ARG A 142 30.52 21.00 37.78
C ARG A 142 29.65 19.80 37.42
N SER A 143 30.14 18.57 37.57
CA SER A 143 29.37 17.35 37.32
C SER A 143 28.17 17.21 38.26
N LEU A 144 28.33 17.50 39.55
CA LEU A 144 27.23 17.48 40.52
C LEU A 144 26.24 18.63 40.26
N GLU A 145 26.73 19.82 39.92
CA GLU A 145 25.87 20.97 39.54
C GLU A 145 25.01 20.64 38.31
N LEU A 146 25.62 20.05 37.27
CA LEU A 146 24.95 19.60 36.06
C LEU A 146 23.90 18.53 36.37
N ALA A 147 24.20 17.56 37.22
CA ALA A 147 23.21 16.56 37.64
C ALA A 147 22.09 17.17 38.51
N ARG A 148 22.41 18.14 39.38
CA ARG A 148 21.45 18.78 40.30
C ARG A 148 20.46 19.69 39.59
N CYS A 149 20.92 20.49 38.62
CA CYS A 149 20.06 21.43 37.88
C CYS A 149 18.94 20.71 37.09
N VAL A 150 19.12 19.43 36.76
CA VAL A 150 18.08 18.60 36.13
C VAL A 150 16.83 18.51 37.01
N ASN A 151 16.94 18.58 38.35
CA ASN A 151 15.76 18.56 39.23
C ASN A 151 14.89 19.82 39.02
N PRO A 152 13.60 19.69 38.66
CA PRO A 152 12.72 20.85 38.45
C PRO A 152 12.51 21.75 39.67
N ASN A 153 12.77 21.25 40.88
CA ASN A 153 12.62 22.01 42.13
C ASN A 153 13.93 22.71 42.57
N SER A 154 15.03 22.52 41.84
CA SER A 154 16.31 23.20 42.11
C SER A 154 16.26 24.65 41.63
N LYS A 155 16.94 25.56 42.36
CA LYS A 155 17.16 26.94 41.93
C LYS A 155 18.30 27.08 40.91
N LEU A 156 19.10 26.03 40.71
CA LEU A 156 20.17 26.02 39.72
C LEU A 156 19.58 26.04 38.30
N VAL A 157 20.12 26.89 37.43
CA VAL A 157 19.59 27.08 36.07
C VAL A 157 19.96 25.87 35.21
N TYR A 158 18.95 25.09 34.82
CA TYR A 158 19.09 24.05 33.81
C TYR A 158 19.19 24.69 32.43
N LYS A 159 20.33 24.47 31.76
CA LYS A 159 20.57 24.91 30.37
C LYS A 159 20.57 23.70 29.44
N GLY A 160 19.38 23.16 29.22
CA GLY A 160 19.14 22.08 28.28
C GLY A 160 17.66 22.00 27.92
N THR A 161 17.28 20.97 27.19
CA THR A 161 16.00 20.90 26.47
C THR A 161 15.19 19.66 26.85
N MET A 162 15.59 18.92 27.89
CA MET A 162 14.76 17.87 28.48
C MET A 162 13.45 18.45 29.03
N THR A 163 12.34 17.76 28.78
CA THR A 163 11.02 18.12 29.32
C THR A 163 10.98 18.00 30.85
N LYS A 164 9.97 18.62 31.49
CA LYS A 164 9.81 18.54 32.95
C LYS A 164 9.67 17.10 33.44
N GLU A 165 8.97 16.23 32.71
CA GLU A 165 8.75 14.83 33.07
C GLU A 165 10.04 14.01 32.98
N GLU A 166 10.78 14.16 31.89
CA GLU A 166 12.08 13.51 31.68
C GLU A 166 13.10 13.89 32.74
N ARG A 167 13.08 15.16 33.15
CA ARG A 167 13.90 15.70 34.23
C ARG A 167 13.57 15.06 35.58
N VAL A 168 12.29 14.87 35.89
CA VAL A 168 11.86 14.18 37.14
C VAL A 168 12.38 12.75 37.20
N LEU A 169 12.34 12.02 36.08
CA LEU A 169 12.80 10.62 36.00
C LEU A 169 14.31 10.48 36.24
N ARG A 170 15.10 11.43 35.73
CA ARG A 170 16.57 11.34 35.71
C ARG A 170 17.25 12.00 36.89
N ALA A 171 16.68 13.08 37.44
CA ALA A 171 17.33 13.94 38.43
C ALA A 171 17.93 13.17 39.63
N ASN A 172 17.14 12.33 40.31
CA ASN A 172 17.62 11.61 41.49
C ASN A 172 18.63 10.52 41.14
N ALA A 173 18.45 9.86 39.99
CA ALA A 173 19.32 8.78 39.56
C ALA A 173 20.69 9.32 39.14
N TRP A 174 20.73 10.40 38.38
CA TRP A 174 21.98 11.05 37.95
C TRP A 174 22.78 11.60 39.13
N ASN A 175 22.13 12.27 40.10
CA ASN A 175 22.82 12.73 41.30
C ASN A 175 23.45 11.57 42.08
N ARG A 176 22.73 10.46 42.26
CA ARG A 176 23.27 9.26 42.93
C ARG A 176 24.40 8.61 42.14
N ALA A 177 24.29 8.55 40.82
CA ALA A 177 25.36 8.04 39.96
C ALA A 177 26.64 8.89 40.14
N ILE A 178 26.54 10.23 40.04
CA ILE A 178 27.70 11.12 40.25
C ILE A 178 28.32 10.94 41.63
N LEU A 179 27.51 10.89 42.70
CA LEU A 179 28.00 10.72 44.07
C LEU A 179 28.71 9.37 44.32
N SER A 180 28.48 8.38 43.45
CA SER A 180 29.17 7.08 43.46
C SER A 180 30.46 7.06 42.61
N THR A 181 30.84 8.20 42.04
CA THR A 181 32.05 8.37 41.23
C THR A 181 32.97 9.43 41.84
N ASN A 182 34.19 9.54 41.36
CA ASN A 182 35.08 10.67 41.63
C ASN A 182 35.12 11.66 40.45
N VAL A 183 34.07 11.69 39.61
CA VAL A 183 33.93 12.59 38.45
C VAL A 183 33.41 13.93 38.95
N TYR A 184 34.30 14.82 39.38
CA TYR A 184 33.95 16.13 39.92
C TYR A 184 33.74 17.15 38.81
N GLN A 185 34.50 17.03 37.72
CA GLN A 185 34.39 17.80 36.49
C GLN A 185 34.05 16.86 35.32
N PRO A 186 33.35 17.32 34.27
CA PRO A 186 33.12 16.51 33.06
C PRO A 186 34.40 15.98 32.41
N GLU A 187 35.52 16.71 32.58
CA GLU A 187 36.85 16.37 32.07
C GLU A 187 37.48 15.16 32.77
N ASP A 188 37.02 14.81 33.98
CA ASP A 188 37.53 13.68 34.76
C ASP A 188 37.14 12.32 34.13
N LEU A 189 36.20 12.30 33.17
CA LEU A 189 35.77 11.08 32.48
C LEU A 189 36.86 10.55 31.53
N SER A 190 37.43 9.39 31.89
CA SER A 190 38.30 8.62 31.00
C SER A 190 37.50 7.69 30.08
N ALA A 191 38.13 7.20 29.01
CA ALA A 191 37.51 6.21 28.12
C ALA A 191 37.18 4.89 28.85
N GLU A 192 37.94 4.55 29.89
CA GLU A 192 37.68 3.38 30.74
C GLU A 192 36.44 3.59 31.61
N ASP A 193 36.28 4.79 32.19
CA ASP A 193 35.13 5.13 33.03
C ASP A 193 33.81 5.14 32.24
N ILE A 194 33.84 5.68 31.01
CA ILE A 194 32.69 5.66 30.08
C ILE A 194 32.25 4.21 29.82
N ARG A 195 33.21 3.31 29.59
CA ARG A 195 32.97 1.90 29.31
C ARG A 195 32.42 1.16 30.53
N GLU A 196 33.04 1.36 31.70
CA GLU A 196 32.64 0.72 32.95
C GLU A 196 31.23 1.16 33.37
N LEU A 197 30.91 2.45 33.30
CA LEU A 197 29.56 2.98 33.59
C LEU A 197 28.52 2.44 32.60
N TYR A 198 28.84 2.41 31.30
CA TYR A 198 27.92 1.92 30.28
C TYR A 198 27.61 0.42 30.46
N TRP A 199 28.60 -0.43 30.63
CA TRP A 199 28.37 -1.87 30.84
C TRP A 199 27.72 -2.19 32.19
N ALA A 200 28.01 -1.41 33.24
CA ALA A 200 27.27 -1.50 34.50
C ALA A 200 25.78 -1.13 34.35
N SER A 201 25.42 -0.43 33.27
CA SER A 201 24.03 -0.07 32.92
C SER A 201 23.37 -0.98 31.88
N THR A 202 24.15 -1.71 31.05
CA THR A 202 23.63 -2.58 29.99
C THR A 202 24.08 -4.03 30.15
N GLY A 203 23.16 -4.97 30.43
CA GLY A 203 23.45 -6.41 30.58
C GLY A 203 22.19 -7.27 30.83
N ALA A 204 22.36 -8.59 30.98
CA ALA A 204 21.27 -9.51 31.35
C ALA A 204 20.63 -9.12 32.70
N ARG A 205 19.36 -9.52 32.94
CA ARG A 205 18.54 -9.14 34.11
C ARG A 205 19.38 -9.07 35.41
N GLY A 206 19.65 -7.85 35.91
CA GLY A 206 20.39 -7.62 37.16
C GLY A 206 21.49 -6.55 37.14
N SER A 207 21.71 -5.82 36.03
CA SER A 207 22.75 -4.77 35.97
C SER A 207 22.50 -3.64 36.98
N VAL A 208 23.53 -3.28 37.74
CA VAL A 208 23.44 -2.42 38.93
C VAL A 208 22.97 -0.98 38.59
N LEU A 209 23.33 -0.46 37.41
CA LEU A 209 22.99 0.90 36.98
C LEU A 209 21.81 0.97 35.98
N GLN A 210 21.03 -0.10 35.81
CA GLN A 210 19.97 -0.16 34.79
C GLN A 210 18.96 1.00 34.88
N ARG A 211 18.64 1.44 36.11
CA ARG A 211 17.65 2.49 36.39
C ARG A 211 18.26 3.89 36.49
N TYR A 212 19.54 4.04 36.15
CA TYR A 212 20.28 5.29 36.31
C TYR A 212 20.41 6.11 35.03
N TYR A 213 19.85 5.64 33.90
CA TYR A 213 19.87 6.35 32.62
C TYR A 213 21.29 6.81 32.25
N ILE A 214 22.27 5.92 32.43
CA ILE A 214 23.70 6.23 32.32
C ILE A 214 24.07 6.69 30.91
N LYS A 215 23.46 6.12 29.87
CA LYS A 215 23.65 6.56 28.48
C LYS A 215 23.36 8.06 28.34
N ASP A 216 22.22 8.50 28.85
CA ASP A 216 21.79 9.90 28.80
C ASP A 216 22.69 10.79 29.66
N LEU A 217 23.11 10.30 30.84
CA LEU A 217 24.04 11.01 31.73
C LEU A 217 25.41 11.24 31.06
N LEU A 218 26.00 10.20 30.46
CA LEU A 218 27.28 10.29 29.77
C LEU A 218 27.21 11.25 28.59
N THR A 219 26.11 11.22 27.83
CA THR A 219 25.89 12.13 26.70
C THR A 219 25.76 13.58 27.19
N TYR A 220 25.01 13.80 28.27
CA TYR A 220 24.82 15.13 28.85
C TYR A 220 26.11 15.71 29.44
N LEU A 221 26.87 14.92 30.21
CA LEU A 221 28.18 15.34 30.73
C LEU A 221 29.17 15.61 29.60
N GLY A 222 29.21 14.72 28.59
CA GLY A 222 30.09 14.85 27.43
C GLY A 222 29.88 16.17 26.69
N LYS A 223 28.61 16.58 26.46
CA LYS A 223 28.26 17.86 25.81
C LYS A 223 28.70 19.10 26.59
N HIS A 224 28.74 19.00 27.92
CA HIS A 224 29.14 20.11 28.79
C HIS A 224 30.64 20.07 29.16
N GLY A 225 31.43 19.21 28.51
CA GLY A 225 32.89 19.13 28.64
C GLY A 225 33.58 18.89 27.29
N SER A 226 34.87 18.58 27.33
CA SER A 226 35.68 18.33 26.11
C SER A 226 35.54 16.91 25.51
N LYS A 227 34.79 16.01 26.15
CA LYS A 227 34.73 14.57 25.83
C LYS A 227 33.51 14.14 24.99
N ALA A 228 32.71 15.08 24.47
CA ALA A 228 31.51 14.78 23.67
C ALA A 228 31.76 13.76 22.54
N ASN A 229 32.82 13.97 21.76
CA ASN A 229 33.16 13.09 20.63
C ASN A 229 33.55 11.68 21.10
N ALA A 230 34.33 11.57 22.19
CA ALA A 230 34.76 10.29 22.73
C ALA A 230 33.58 9.44 23.25
N VAL A 231 32.61 10.08 23.93
CA VAL A 231 31.38 9.42 24.39
C VAL A 231 30.55 8.95 23.20
N THR A 232 30.38 9.80 22.18
CA THR A 232 29.57 9.50 20.99
C THR A 232 30.16 8.32 20.21
N SER A 233 31.47 8.35 19.91
CA SER A 233 32.15 7.26 19.20
C SER A 233 32.13 5.94 19.95
N PHE A 234 32.25 5.96 21.29
CA PHE A 234 32.14 4.74 22.09
C PHE A 234 30.73 4.12 22.04
N LEU A 235 29.69 4.94 22.16
CA LEU A 235 28.30 4.47 22.11
C LEU A 235 27.92 3.91 20.74
N GLU A 236 28.49 4.44 19.66
CA GLU A 236 28.34 3.93 18.30
C GLU A 236 28.96 2.55 18.14
N ALA A 237 30.23 2.38 18.54
CA ALA A 237 30.94 1.11 18.45
C ALA A 237 30.21 -0.01 19.21
N GLU A 238 29.70 0.27 20.41
CA GLU A 238 28.95 -0.70 21.22
C GLU A 238 27.58 -1.04 20.64
N HIS A 239 26.92 -0.08 19.98
CA HIS A 239 25.67 -0.33 19.29
C HIS A 239 25.89 -1.27 18.09
N ASP A 240 26.95 -1.06 17.34
CA ASP A 240 27.28 -1.84 16.14
C ASP A 240 27.68 -3.28 16.49
N ALA A 241 28.51 -3.46 17.53
CA ALA A 241 28.86 -4.79 18.04
C ALA A 241 27.62 -5.61 18.47
N LYS A 242 26.61 -4.97 19.08
CA LYS A 242 25.35 -5.64 19.47
C LYS A 242 24.48 -6.01 18.27
N ALA A 243 24.47 -5.21 17.22
CA ALA A 243 23.73 -5.50 15.99
C ALA A 243 24.32 -6.72 15.27
N ASP A 244 25.65 -6.79 15.16
CA ASP A 244 26.38 -7.90 14.52
C ASP A 244 26.22 -9.21 15.30
N GLN A 245 26.31 -9.17 16.63
CA GLN A 245 26.09 -10.34 17.48
C GLN A 245 24.67 -10.92 17.33
N LYS A 246 23.67 -10.05 17.12
CA LYS A 246 22.27 -10.46 16.92
C LYS A 246 22.06 -11.20 15.60
N LEU A 247 22.76 -10.78 14.53
CA LEU A 247 22.74 -11.45 13.22
C LEU A 247 23.38 -12.85 13.29
N LEU A 248 24.54 -12.98 13.95
CA LEU A 248 25.23 -14.27 14.15
C LEU A 248 24.40 -15.28 14.96
N ILE A 249 23.76 -14.82 16.04
CA ILE A 249 22.92 -15.69 16.89
C ILE A 249 21.64 -16.11 16.15
N SER A 250 21.07 -15.25 15.28
CA SER A 250 19.87 -15.61 14.54
C SER A 250 20.08 -16.79 13.59
N ASP A 251 21.23 -16.86 12.92
CA ASP A 251 21.49 -17.91 11.92
C ASP A 251 21.60 -19.31 12.56
N ILE A 252 22.25 -19.40 13.73
CA ILE A 252 22.35 -20.66 14.50
C ILE A 252 20.96 -21.11 14.97
N ILE A 253 20.17 -20.20 15.53
CA ILE A 253 18.81 -20.48 16.00
C ILE A 253 17.90 -20.90 14.83
N GLU A 254 18.05 -20.29 13.65
CA GLU A 254 17.27 -20.66 12.46
C GLU A 254 17.60 -22.08 11.98
N LYS A 255 18.89 -22.47 12.03
CA LYS A 255 19.34 -23.81 11.63
C LYS A 255 18.77 -24.90 12.56
N ASP A 256 18.89 -24.72 13.88
CA ASP A 256 18.33 -25.68 14.86
C ASP A 256 16.81 -25.80 14.74
N LYS A 257 16.11 -24.67 14.52
CA LYS A 257 14.67 -24.67 14.25
C LYS A 257 14.31 -25.39 12.96
N ALA A 258 15.15 -25.33 11.93
CA ALA A 258 14.91 -26.01 10.66
C ALA A 258 14.98 -27.54 10.82
N ASP A 259 15.99 -28.05 11.54
CA ASP A 259 16.15 -29.50 11.78
C ASP A 259 15.04 -30.08 12.66
N ALA A 260 14.67 -29.38 13.73
CA ALA A 260 13.53 -29.76 14.57
C ALA A 260 12.21 -29.84 13.76
N ARG A 261 11.99 -28.89 12.84
CA ARG A 261 10.82 -28.89 11.94
C ARG A 261 10.84 -30.07 10.97
N ARG A 262 12.00 -30.43 10.40
CA ARG A 262 12.12 -31.58 9.48
C ARG A 262 11.73 -32.88 10.19
N LYS A 263 12.21 -33.09 11.41
CA LYS A 263 11.86 -34.28 12.23
C LYS A 263 10.35 -34.34 12.50
N ALA A 264 9.75 -33.25 12.96
CA ALA A 264 8.31 -33.19 13.24
C ALA A 264 7.44 -33.55 12.02
N ILE A 265 7.83 -33.12 10.81
CA ILE A 265 7.10 -33.47 9.58
C ILE A 265 7.22 -34.96 9.24
N SER A 266 8.41 -35.54 9.41
CA SER A 266 8.59 -36.97 9.22
C SER A 266 7.75 -37.77 10.20
N ASP A 267 7.74 -37.41 11.48
CA ASP A 267 6.94 -38.08 12.51
C ASP A 267 5.44 -37.96 12.20
N HIS A 268 4.99 -36.79 11.73
CA HIS A 268 3.63 -36.57 11.26
C HIS A 268 3.24 -37.47 10.08
N THR A 269 4.17 -37.75 9.16
CA THR A 269 3.96 -38.69 8.06
C THR A 269 3.82 -40.13 8.55
N LEU A 270 4.67 -40.51 9.50
CA LEU A 270 4.64 -41.85 10.09
C LEU A 270 3.31 -42.11 10.79
N LEU A 271 2.75 -41.12 11.50
CA LEU A 271 1.45 -41.22 12.16
C LEU A 271 0.32 -41.57 11.19
N PHE A 272 0.29 -40.97 9.99
CA PHE A 272 -0.69 -41.33 8.96
C PHE A 272 -0.44 -42.76 8.45
N LEU A 273 0.80 -43.15 8.17
CA LEU A 273 1.08 -44.50 7.66
C LEU A 273 0.79 -45.62 8.69
N GLN A 274 0.76 -45.29 9.98
CA GLN A 274 0.45 -46.22 11.07
C GLN A 274 -1.04 -46.22 11.48
N SER A 275 -1.88 -45.35 10.89
CA SER A 275 -3.32 -45.36 11.18
C SER A 275 -3.98 -46.65 10.69
N LYS A 276 -5.09 -47.04 11.33
CA LYS A 276 -5.82 -48.28 10.97
C LYS A 276 -6.68 -48.13 9.72
N ASN A 277 -7.15 -46.92 9.45
CA ASN A 277 -7.90 -46.58 8.24
C ASN A 277 -7.05 -45.64 7.40
N HIS A 278 -7.17 -45.75 6.07
CA HIS A 278 -6.50 -44.88 5.10
C HIS A 278 -7.54 -44.46 4.06
N THR A 279 -8.26 -43.37 4.36
CA THR A 279 -9.21 -42.72 3.45
C THR A 279 -8.64 -41.38 2.97
N VAL A 280 -9.19 -40.84 1.89
CA VAL A 280 -8.80 -39.48 1.43
C VAL A 280 -9.24 -38.38 2.40
N GLU A 281 -10.34 -38.60 3.13
CA GLU A 281 -10.80 -37.72 4.22
C GLU A 281 -9.74 -37.62 5.33
N GLN A 282 -9.24 -38.76 5.81
CA GLN A 282 -8.18 -38.78 6.82
C GLN A 282 -6.87 -38.18 6.29
N LEU A 283 -6.53 -38.39 5.01
CA LEU A 283 -5.39 -37.70 4.40
C LEU A 283 -5.60 -36.17 4.44
N ALA A 284 -6.80 -35.71 4.18
CA ALA A 284 -7.15 -34.28 4.21
C ALA A 284 -7.07 -33.69 5.61
N GLU A 285 -7.47 -34.43 6.66
CA GLU A 285 -7.32 -34.00 8.06
C GLU A 285 -5.84 -33.80 8.44
N TYR A 286 -4.99 -34.78 8.12
CA TYR A 286 -3.55 -34.70 8.39
C TYR A 286 -2.88 -33.61 7.54
N TYR A 287 -3.26 -33.48 6.26
CA TYR A 287 -2.59 -32.62 5.29
C TYR A 287 -3.50 -31.53 4.70
N SER A 288 -4.27 -30.84 5.54
CA SER A 288 -5.13 -29.73 5.11
C SER A 288 -4.37 -28.45 4.74
N SER A 289 -3.25 -28.19 5.42
CA SER A 289 -2.50 -26.93 5.28
C SER A 289 -1.57 -26.91 4.07
N THR A 290 -1.76 -25.94 3.17
CA THR A 290 -0.84 -25.71 2.03
C THR A 290 0.60 -25.44 2.49
N ALA A 291 0.79 -24.84 3.67
CA ALA A 291 2.13 -24.56 4.20
C ALA A 291 2.83 -25.84 4.69
N LEU A 292 2.08 -26.79 5.26
CA LEU A 292 2.59 -28.09 5.69
C LEU A 292 2.95 -28.93 4.46
N ILE A 293 2.01 -29.11 3.53
CA ILE A 293 2.22 -29.86 2.28
C ILE A 293 3.44 -29.36 1.50
N ARG A 294 3.62 -28.04 1.38
CA ARG A 294 4.80 -27.48 0.71
C ARG A 294 6.10 -27.90 1.39
N LYS A 295 6.15 -27.91 2.72
CA LYS A 295 7.37 -28.35 3.44
C LYS A 295 7.56 -29.87 3.38
N SER A 296 6.47 -30.62 3.26
CA SER A 296 6.49 -32.09 3.26
C SER A 296 6.80 -32.72 1.91
N PHE A 297 6.35 -32.14 0.79
CA PHE A 297 6.35 -32.79 -0.53
C PHE A 297 6.92 -31.94 -1.69
N THR A 298 7.58 -30.80 -1.42
CA THR A 298 8.22 -30.02 -2.51
C THR A 298 9.54 -30.63 -2.95
N ILE A 299 9.55 -31.29 -4.11
CA ILE A 299 10.76 -31.80 -4.74
C ILE A 299 11.51 -30.63 -5.42
N PRO A 300 12.81 -30.39 -5.12
CA PRO A 300 13.59 -29.36 -5.79
C PRO A 300 13.83 -29.65 -7.28
N ASP A 301 13.79 -28.61 -8.13
CA ASP A 301 13.91 -28.74 -9.59
C ASP A 301 15.25 -29.38 -10.06
N ASN A 302 16.32 -29.22 -9.27
CA ASN A 302 17.68 -29.73 -9.56
C ASN A 302 18.01 -31.03 -8.79
N HIS A 303 17.02 -31.73 -8.26
CA HIS A 303 17.27 -32.94 -7.46
C HIS A 303 17.80 -34.09 -8.33
N ASP A 304 18.98 -34.61 -7.98
CA ASP A 304 19.59 -35.79 -8.61
C ASP A 304 18.71 -37.03 -8.43
N LEU A 305 18.51 -37.79 -9.50
CA LEU A 305 17.75 -39.05 -9.51
C LEU A 305 18.34 -40.10 -8.55
N ASN A 306 19.64 -40.00 -8.26
CA ASN A 306 20.35 -40.98 -7.43
C ASN A 306 20.47 -40.55 -5.95
N ASN A 307 20.17 -39.30 -5.59
CA ASN A 307 20.42 -38.78 -4.24
C ASN A 307 19.17 -38.80 -3.34
N ILE A 308 18.85 -39.98 -2.81
CA ILE A 308 17.68 -40.20 -1.94
C ILE A 308 17.71 -39.37 -0.64
N ARG A 309 18.89 -38.97 -0.14
CA ARG A 309 19.03 -38.18 1.11
C ARG A 309 18.55 -36.73 0.96
N GLY A 310 18.39 -36.23 -0.27
CA GLY A 310 17.95 -34.86 -0.56
C GLY A 310 16.43 -34.65 -0.56
N LEU A 311 15.63 -35.72 -0.46
CA LEU A 311 14.17 -35.61 -0.57
C LEU A 311 13.53 -34.92 0.64
N PRO A 312 12.35 -34.29 0.43
CA PRO A 312 11.55 -33.73 1.51
C PRO A 312 11.19 -34.74 2.61
N PRO A 313 11.01 -34.30 3.87
CA PRO A 313 10.77 -35.19 5.02
C PRO A 313 9.50 -36.05 4.91
N GLY A 314 8.53 -35.67 4.06
CA GLY A 314 7.33 -36.46 3.79
C GLY A 314 7.57 -37.76 3.01
N TYR A 315 8.72 -37.90 2.34
CA TYR A 315 9.09 -39.12 1.62
C TYR A 315 9.92 -40.10 2.47
N LYS A 316 10.27 -39.76 3.71
CA LYS A 316 11.21 -40.53 4.54
C LYS A 316 10.81 -42.00 4.73
N TYR A 317 9.51 -42.28 4.84
CA TYR A 317 8.95 -43.62 5.09
C TYR A 317 8.32 -44.26 3.84
N THR A 318 8.59 -43.71 2.65
CA THR A 318 8.06 -44.22 1.37
C THR A 318 9.06 -45.16 0.68
N THR A 319 8.56 -46.10 -0.12
CA THR A 319 9.39 -47.07 -0.87
C THR A 319 10.05 -46.44 -2.11
N LYS A 320 10.88 -47.20 -2.83
CA LYS A 320 11.60 -46.69 -4.02
C LYS A 320 10.63 -46.45 -5.19
N GLU A 321 9.65 -47.33 -5.37
CA GLU A 321 8.64 -47.30 -6.43
C GLU A 321 7.82 -46.00 -6.37
N ILE A 322 7.34 -45.63 -5.17
CA ILE A 322 6.56 -44.42 -4.92
C ILE A 322 7.37 -43.17 -5.21
N ARG A 323 8.63 -43.14 -4.75
CA ARG A 323 9.53 -42.01 -4.99
C ARG A 323 9.80 -41.82 -6.48
N ASN A 324 9.98 -42.91 -7.23
CA ASN A 324 10.18 -42.85 -8.68
C ASN A 324 8.96 -42.26 -9.40
N LEU A 325 7.74 -42.69 -9.07
CA LEU A 325 6.51 -42.12 -9.65
C LEU A 325 6.38 -40.63 -9.31
N CYS A 326 6.54 -40.26 -8.04
CA CYS A 326 6.45 -38.86 -7.60
C CYS A 326 7.48 -37.96 -8.29
N MET A 327 8.70 -38.47 -8.49
CA MET A 327 9.74 -37.77 -9.26
C MET A 327 9.35 -37.61 -10.73
N LEU A 328 8.77 -38.65 -11.36
CA LEU A 328 8.30 -38.60 -12.74
C LEU A 328 7.20 -37.54 -12.92
N VAL A 329 6.20 -37.53 -12.04
CA VAL A 329 5.12 -36.52 -12.03
C VAL A 329 5.69 -35.12 -11.82
N SER A 330 6.60 -34.96 -10.85
CA SER A 330 7.22 -33.66 -10.56
C SER A 330 8.03 -33.11 -11.74
N LYS A 331 8.80 -33.95 -12.45
CA LYS A 331 9.57 -33.54 -13.64
C LYS A 331 8.67 -33.22 -14.83
N THR A 332 7.61 -33.98 -15.01
CA THR A 332 6.60 -33.72 -16.05
C THR A 332 5.92 -32.37 -15.80
N TYR A 333 5.52 -32.12 -14.54
CA TYR A 333 4.95 -30.84 -14.14
C TYR A 333 5.93 -29.67 -14.28
N ALA A 334 7.22 -29.86 -13.94
CA ALA A 334 8.24 -28.84 -14.14
C ALA A 334 8.41 -28.47 -15.63
N SER A 335 8.23 -29.44 -16.53
CA SER A 335 8.25 -29.18 -17.98
C SER A 335 7.05 -28.36 -18.43
N LEU A 336 5.86 -28.62 -17.88
CA LEU A 336 4.67 -27.76 -18.06
C LEU A 336 4.90 -26.34 -17.52
N ASP A 337 5.48 -26.21 -16.32
CA ASP A 337 5.79 -24.90 -15.72
C ASP A 337 6.78 -24.10 -16.59
N ARG A 338 7.77 -24.77 -17.21
CA ARG A 338 8.67 -24.17 -18.21
C ARG A 338 7.97 -23.73 -19.49
N LYS A 339 6.78 -24.24 -19.82
CA LYS A 339 5.98 -23.70 -20.94
C LYS A 339 5.23 -22.43 -20.52
N ASN A 340 4.91 -22.30 -19.22
CA ASN A 340 4.11 -21.22 -18.66
C ASN A 340 4.94 -20.18 -17.86
N GLN A 341 6.15 -19.87 -18.33
CA GLN A 341 7.19 -19.10 -17.61
C GLN A 341 6.77 -17.70 -17.16
N HIS A 342 5.75 -17.13 -17.80
CA HIS A 342 5.24 -15.77 -17.52
C HIS A 342 4.08 -15.75 -16.51
N GLN A 343 3.90 -16.79 -15.70
CA GLN A 343 2.83 -16.86 -14.70
C GLN A 343 3.36 -17.31 -13.33
N ASN A 344 2.71 -16.84 -12.26
CA ASN A 344 3.15 -17.08 -10.88
C ASN A 344 3.13 -18.58 -10.51
N PRO A 345 4.28 -19.19 -10.19
CA PRO A 345 4.37 -20.63 -9.93
C PRO A 345 3.78 -21.06 -8.58
N ARG A 346 3.50 -20.12 -7.65
CA ARG A 346 3.16 -20.46 -6.26
C ARG A 346 1.85 -21.23 -6.12
N ASN A 347 0.83 -20.89 -6.92
CA ASN A 347 -0.46 -21.57 -6.89
C ASN A 347 -0.42 -22.91 -7.63
N ARG A 348 0.31 -22.98 -8.74
CA ARG A 348 0.55 -24.22 -9.51
C ARG A 348 1.32 -25.26 -8.72
N ARG A 349 2.45 -24.87 -8.12
CA ARG A 349 3.25 -25.73 -7.25
C ARG A 349 2.45 -26.29 -6.09
N ALA A 350 1.53 -25.52 -5.52
CA ALA A 350 0.67 -26.01 -4.45
C ALA A 350 -0.27 -27.13 -4.94
N SER A 351 -0.90 -26.99 -6.11
CA SER A 351 -1.71 -28.06 -6.73
C SER A 351 -0.90 -29.34 -6.95
N LEU A 352 0.32 -29.21 -7.52
CA LEU A 352 1.24 -30.35 -7.67
C LEU A 352 1.52 -31.03 -6.33
N GLN A 353 1.78 -30.28 -5.26
CA GLN A 353 2.12 -30.87 -3.97
C GLN A 353 0.95 -31.65 -3.33
N PHE A 354 -0.31 -31.25 -3.58
CA PHE A 354 -1.48 -32.05 -3.20
C PHE A 354 -1.51 -33.37 -3.97
N LEU A 355 -1.25 -33.35 -5.27
CA LEU A 355 -1.17 -34.56 -6.09
C LEU A 355 -0.05 -35.48 -5.61
N LEU A 356 1.13 -34.93 -5.32
CA LEU A 356 2.26 -35.68 -4.79
C LEU A 356 1.97 -36.29 -3.41
N CYS A 357 1.25 -35.58 -2.54
CA CYS A 357 0.80 -36.10 -1.24
C CYS A 357 -0.17 -37.28 -1.42
N TYR A 358 -1.14 -37.14 -2.33
CA TYR A 358 -2.10 -38.20 -2.69
C TYR A 358 -1.38 -39.45 -3.23
N CYS A 359 -0.44 -39.30 -4.15
CA CYS A 359 0.35 -40.42 -4.69
C CYS A 359 1.28 -41.05 -3.64
N ALA A 360 1.94 -40.24 -2.81
CA ALA A 360 2.97 -40.70 -1.88
C ALA A 360 2.40 -41.41 -0.65
N LEU A 361 1.22 -40.99 -0.18
CA LEU A 361 0.64 -41.48 1.07
C LEU A 361 -0.63 -42.30 0.85
N TYR A 362 -1.65 -41.72 0.22
CA TYR A 362 -2.95 -42.39 0.10
C TYR A 362 -2.90 -43.58 -0.86
N LEU A 363 -2.46 -43.38 -2.11
CA LEU A 363 -2.36 -44.50 -3.06
C LEU A 363 -1.42 -45.58 -2.51
N TYR A 364 -0.30 -45.18 -1.89
CA TYR A 364 0.60 -46.12 -1.25
C TYR A 364 -0.11 -46.97 -0.19
N ALA A 365 -0.77 -46.35 0.78
CA ALA A 365 -1.45 -47.06 1.86
C ALA A 365 -2.63 -47.89 1.34
N PHE A 366 -3.38 -47.38 0.36
CA PHE A 366 -4.49 -48.08 -0.26
C PHE A 366 -4.05 -49.40 -0.92
N TYR A 367 -3.08 -49.35 -1.84
CA TYR A 367 -2.60 -50.55 -2.52
C TYR A 367 -1.91 -51.52 -1.56
N LYS A 368 -1.15 -51.01 -0.59
CA LYS A 368 -0.52 -51.86 0.43
C LYS A 368 -1.55 -52.58 1.31
N ASN A 369 -2.65 -51.93 1.69
CA ASN A 369 -3.69 -52.53 2.52
C ASN A 369 -4.59 -53.48 1.73
N ARG A 370 -4.91 -53.14 0.47
CA ARG A 370 -5.77 -53.95 -0.39
C ARG A 370 -5.06 -55.22 -0.88
N ASP A 371 -3.82 -55.07 -1.34
CA ASP A 371 -3.11 -56.15 -2.05
C ASP A 371 -1.98 -56.78 -1.21
N GLY A 372 -1.60 -56.18 -0.08
CA GLY A 372 -0.43 -56.60 0.71
C GLY A 372 0.93 -56.24 0.08
N HIS A 373 0.95 -55.91 -1.21
CA HIS A 373 2.14 -55.56 -2.00
C HIS A 373 1.85 -54.38 -2.96
N LEU A 374 2.90 -53.82 -3.59
CA LEU A 374 2.79 -52.67 -4.49
C LEU A 374 2.84 -53.04 -5.98
N GLU A 375 2.49 -54.27 -6.37
CA GLU A 375 2.51 -54.66 -7.78
C GLU A 375 1.55 -53.84 -8.64
N ASN A 376 0.33 -53.63 -8.14
CA ASN A 376 -0.73 -52.86 -8.78
C ASN A 376 -0.65 -51.34 -8.56
N TYR A 377 0.32 -50.86 -7.78
CA TYR A 377 0.54 -49.43 -7.60
C TYR A 377 1.00 -48.81 -8.93
N PRO A 378 0.48 -47.62 -9.32
CA PRO A 378 0.84 -47.00 -10.59
C PRO A 378 2.35 -46.75 -10.70
N LYS A 379 3.00 -47.23 -11.77
CA LYS A 379 4.45 -47.07 -12.00
C LYS A 379 4.75 -46.10 -13.13
N THR A 380 3.79 -45.89 -14.03
CA THR A 380 3.92 -45.04 -15.22
C THR A 380 2.85 -43.95 -15.28
N LEU A 381 2.98 -43.01 -16.23
CA LEU A 381 1.95 -41.98 -16.45
C LEU A 381 0.64 -42.59 -16.95
N ASN A 382 0.70 -43.59 -17.83
CA ASN A 382 -0.47 -44.36 -18.29
C ASN A 382 -1.23 -45.05 -17.15
N ASP A 383 -0.54 -45.50 -16.10
CA ASP A 383 -1.18 -46.15 -14.95
C ASP A 383 -1.84 -45.12 -14.03
N LEU A 384 -1.16 -43.99 -13.78
CA LEU A 384 -1.64 -42.97 -12.85
C LEU A 384 -2.80 -42.15 -13.43
N PHE A 385 -2.67 -41.64 -14.65
CA PHE A 385 -3.60 -40.70 -15.28
C PHE A 385 -4.83 -41.40 -15.89
N GLN A 386 -5.39 -42.36 -15.14
CA GLN A 386 -6.64 -43.03 -15.46
C GLN A 386 -7.81 -42.37 -14.72
N PRO A 387 -9.03 -42.41 -15.27
CA PRO A 387 -10.20 -41.81 -14.63
C PRO A 387 -10.42 -42.29 -13.19
N CYS A 388 -10.12 -43.56 -12.87
CA CYS A 388 -10.28 -44.15 -11.54
C CYS A 388 -9.47 -43.46 -10.43
N HIS A 389 -8.37 -42.77 -10.76
CA HIS A 389 -7.56 -42.05 -9.77
C HIS A 389 -7.97 -40.57 -9.62
N PHE A 390 -8.73 -40.00 -10.56
CA PHE A 390 -8.98 -38.55 -10.63
C PHE A 390 -10.44 -38.16 -10.63
N THR A 391 -11.27 -38.77 -11.48
CA THR A 391 -12.61 -38.24 -11.83
C THR A 391 -13.72 -39.30 -11.86
N ALA A 392 -13.42 -40.58 -11.65
CA ALA A 392 -14.43 -41.63 -11.64
C ALA A 392 -15.39 -41.40 -10.48
N ASP A 393 -16.64 -41.08 -10.81
CA ASP A 393 -17.70 -40.89 -9.83
C ASP A 393 -18.28 -42.26 -9.47
N SER A 394 -18.18 -42.65 -8.20
CA SER A 394 -18.72 -43.93 -7.73
C SER A 394 -20.22 -44.04 -7.95
N GLU A 395 -20.97 -42.92 -7.91
CA GLU A 395 -22.42 -42.90 -8.10
C GLU A 395 -22.84 -43.06 -9.57
N LEU A 396 -22.01 -42.62 -10.54
CA LEU A 396 -22.26 -42.80 -11.97
C LEU A 396 -21.87 -44.19 -12.48
N LEU A 397 -20.99 -44.90 -11.76
CA LEU A 397 -20.52 -46.23 -12.13
C LEU A 397 -21.29 -47.35 -11.42
N GLU A 398 -22.01 -47.05 -10.33
CA GLU A 398 -22.95 -47.97 -9.68
C GLU A 398 -24.06 -48.39 -10.66
N GLY A 399 -23.99 -49.64 -11.13
CA GLY A 399 -24.98 -50.25 -12.03
C GLY A 399 -24.61 -50.29 -13.51
N ILE A 400 -23.53 -49.65 -13.95
CA ILE A 400 -23.06 -49.69 -15.36
C ILE A 400 -21.90 -50.67 -15.55
N THR A 401 -21.07 -50.86 -14.52
CA THR A 401 -19.91 -51.76 -14.54
C THR A 401 -19.66 -52.36 -13.17
N GLU A 402 -19.63 -53.68 -13.06
CA GLU A 402 -19.13 -54.38 -11.87
C GLU A 402 -17.60 -54.44 -11.93
N TYR A 403 -16.92 -53.77 -11.01
CA TYR A 403 -15.47 -53.87 -10.89
C TYR A 403 -15.11 -55.12 -10.09
N GLU A 404 -14.30 -56.01 -10.67
CA GLU A 404 -13.78 -57.20 -9.99
C GLU A 404 -12.91 -56.86 -8.76
N ILE A 405 -12.33 -55.65 -8.72
CA ILE A 405 -11.41 -55.19 -7.68
C ILE A 405 -11.84 -53.81 -7.17
N LYS A 406 -11.85 -53.65 -5.84
CA LYS A 406 -12.13 -52.38 -5.17
C LYS A 406 -11.22 -51.26 -5.69
N GLN A 407 -11.83 -50.16 -6.14
CA GLN A 407 -11.15 -48.98 -6.67
C GLN A 407 -10.74 -48.01 -5.55
N PRO A 408 -9.66 -47.22 -5.75
CA PRO A 408 -9.29 -46.15 -4.83
C PRO A 408 -10.28 -44.99 -4.90
N GLN A 409 -10.37 -44.21 -3.81
CA GLN A 409 -11.05 -42.92 -3.81
C GLN A 409 -10.27 -41.92 -4.66
N THR A 410 -10.98 -41.05 -5.36
CA THR A 410 -10.37 -40.18 -6.36
C THR A 410 -9.61 -38.99 -5.77
N TYR A 411 -8.72 -38.40 -6.57
CA TYR A 411 -8.08 -37.13 -6.25
C TYR A 411 -9.08 -35.98 -6.11
N LEU A 412 -10.20 -35.98 -6.86
CA LEU A 412 -11.24 -34.98 -6.71
C LEU A 412 -11.92 -35.06 -5.33
N GLU A 413 -12.28 -36.26 -4.87
CA GLU A 413 -12.81 -36.46 -3.51
C GLU A 413 -11.81 -35.96 -2.45
N TYR A 414 -10.53 -36.32 -2.57
CA TYR A 414 -9.50 -35.81 -1.67
C TYR A 414 -9.48 -34.27 -1.64
N PHE A 415 -9.57 -33.66 -2.82
CA PHE A 415 -9.51 -32.22 -2.96
C PHE A 415 -10.77 -31.51 -2.45
N ASP A 416 -11.92 -32.19 -2.49
CA ASP A 416 -13.19 -31.70 -1.95
C ASP A 416 -13.14 -31.63 -0.42
N TYR A 417 -12.66 -32.67 0.26
CA TYR A 417 -12.42 -32.62 1.72
C TYR A 417 -11.42 -31.51 2.10
N ILE A 418 -10.36 -31.30 1.31
CA ILE A 418 -9.42 -30.19 1.53
C ILE A 418 -10.13 -28.83 1.41
N CYS A 419 -11.03 -28.66 0.43
CA CYS A 419 -11.79 -27.45 0.24
C CYS A 419 -12.74 -27.19 1.41
N GLU A 420 -13.39 -28.22 1.94
CA GLU A 420 -14.28 -28.14 3.10
C GLU A 420 -13.52 -27.74 4.37
N ILE A 421 -12.44 -28.45 4.71
CA ILE A 421 -11.63 -28.19 5.91
C ILE A 421 -11.08 -26.75 5.90
N ASN A 422 -10.57 -26.29 4.74
CA ASN A 422 -10.00 -24.96 4.62
C ASN A 422 -11.04 -23.87 4.31
N LYS A 423 -12.32 -24.23 4.14
CA LYS A 423 -13.40 -23.31 3.72
C LYS A 423 -13.04 -22.52 2.45
N TRP A 424 -12.44 -23.19 1.47
CA TRP A 424 -12.05 -22.56 0.21
C TRP A 424 -13.27 -22.22 -0.63
N SER A 425 -13.19 -21.09 -1.34
CA SER A 425 -14.27 -20.70 -2.24
C SER A 425 -14.29 -21.58 -3.50
N PRO A 426 -15.45 -21.74 -4.17
CA PRO A 426 -15.55 -22.47 -5.43
C PRO A 426 -14.55 -22.00 -6.49
N GLU A 427 -14.23 -20.70 -6.52
CA GLU A 427 -13.20 -20.15 -7.42
C GLU A 427 -11.79 -20.68 -7.11
N THR A 428 -11.44 -20.77 -5.82
CA THR A 428 -10.13 -21.28 -5.39
C THR A 428 -10.02 -22.78 -5.70
N ARG A 429 -11.11 -23.53 -5.50
CA ARG A 429 -11.21 -24.95 -5.86
C ARG A 429 -10.97 -25.14 -7.36
N ASN A 430 -11.79 -24.48 -8.18
CA ASN A 430 -11.75 -24.59 -9.64
C ASN A 430 -10.40 -24.16 -10.20
N GLN A 431 -9.77 -23.08 -9.68
CA GLN A 431 -8.44 -22.66 -10.11
C GLN A 431 -7.40 -23.77 -9.89
N ARG A 432 -7.45 -24.44 -8.74
CA ARG A 432 -6.44 -25.45 -8.38
C ARG A 432 -6.64 -26.77 -9.11
N ILE A 433 -7.90 -27.18 -9.35
CA ILE A 433 -8.26 -28.30 -10.22
C ILE A 433 -7.83 -28.02 -11.65
N GLY A 434 -8.05 -26.79 -12.14
CA GLY A 434 -7.62 -26.38 -13.48
C GLY A 434 -6.13 -26.59 -13.72
N HIS A 435 -5.27 -26.37 -12.72
CA HIS A 435 -3.84 -26.66 -12.86
C HIS A 435 -3.49 -28.16 -13.00
N ILE A 436 -4.35 -29.06 -12.53
CA ILE A 436 -4.21 -30.51 -12.67
C ILE A 436 -4.79 -30.98 -14.00
N GLU A 437 -5.89 -30.36 -14.46
CA GLU A 437 -6.38 -30.53 -15.83
C GLU A 437 -5.33 -30.07 -16.86
N ASP A 438 -4.69 -28.91 -16.65
CA ASP A 438 -3.59 -28.42 -17.51
C ASP A 438 -2.46 -29.45 -17.63
N LEU A 439 -2.19 -30.22 -16.57
CA LEU A 439 -1.23 -31.32 -16.58
C LEU A 439 -1.71 -32.49 -17.44
N HIS A 440 -2.99 -32.87 -17.35
CA HIS A 440 -3.58 -33.91 -18.20
C HIS A 440 -3.49 -33.52 -19.68
N VAL A 441 -3.93 -32.30 -20.01
CA VAL A 441 -3.89 -31.76 -21.38
C VAL A 441 -2.45 -31.70 -21.88
N TYR A 442 -1.50 -31.29 -21.04
CA TYR A 442 -0.09 -31.26 -21.41
C TYR A 442 0.46 -32.66 -21.71
N ILE A 443 0.16 -33.65 -20.87
CA ILE A 443 0.64 -35.03 -21.07
C ILE A 443 0.02 -35.62 -22.35
N GLU A 444 -1.28 -35.42 -22.56
CA GLU A 444 -2.00 -35.88 -23.75
C GLU A 444 -1.43 -35.24 -25.03
N THR A 445 -1.19 -33.92 -25.02
CA THR A 445 -0.63 -33.20 -26.18
C THR A 445 0.83 -33.58 -26.49
N ASN A 446 1.59 -34.02 -25.48
CA ASN A 446 3.02 -34.35 -25.60
C ASN A 446 3.30 -35.84 -25.39
N ASN A 447 2.30 -36.71 -25.63
CA ASN A 447 2.37 -38.14 -25.35
C ASN A 447 3.50 -38.87 -26.11
N LEU A 448 3.92 -38.35 -27.27
CA LEU A 448 5.04 -38.88 -28.06
C LEU A 448 6.41 -38.61 -27.44
N ALA A 449 6.55 -37.52 -26.67
CA ALA A 449 7.80 -37.11 -26.06
C ALA A 449 7.95 -37.58 -24.60
N LEU A 450 6.84 -37.92 -23.96
CA LEU A 450 6.81 -38.35 -22.56
C LEU A 450 6.78 -39.89 -22.45
N PRO A 451 7.57 -40.49 -21.54
CA PRO A 451 7.63 -41.93 -21.40
C PRO A 451 6.31 -42.48 -20.87
N HIS A 452 5.78 -43.53 -21.54
CA HIS A 452 4.57 -44.24 -21.14
C HIS A 452 3.36 -43.31 -20.91
N ALA A 453 3.08 -42.43 -21.87
CA ALA A 453 1.98 -41.46 -21.85
C ALA A 453 0.98 -41.60 -23.02
N ASP A 454 1.17 -42.59 -23.89
CA ASP A 454 0.40 -42.83 -25.12
C ASP A 454 -1.11 -43.09 -24.87
N LYS A 455 -1.46 -43.64 -23.70
CA LYS A 455 -2.84 -43.97 -23.31
C LYS A 455 -3.51 -42.89 -22.48
N VAL A 456 -2.79 -41.85 -22.06
CA VAL A 456 -3.34 -40.77 -21.24
C VAL A 456 -4.36 -39.95 -22.04
N ARG A 457 -5.53 -39.70 -21.44
CA ARG A 457 -6.59 -38.84 -21.97
C ARG A 457 -7.10 -37.93 -20.86
N ASN A 458 -7.44 -36.68 -21.17
CA ASN A 458 -8.03 -35.77 -20.19
C ASN A 458 -9.41 -36.30 -19.75
N SER A 459 -9.56 -36.62 -18.46
CA SER A 459 -10.81 -37.09 -17.88
C SER A 459 -11.64 -35.95 -17.24
N PHE A 460 -11.11 -34.73 -17.17
CA PHE A 460 -11.85 -33.58 -16.65
C PHE A 460 -12.88 -33.05 -17.65
N ASN A 461 -14.04 -32.62 -17.14
CA ASN A 461 -15.10 -32.02 -17.93
C ASN A 461 -15.80 -30.91 -17.12
N LYS A 462 -16.78 -30.22 -17.71
CA LYS A 462 -17.48 -29.09 -17.08
C LYS A 462 -18.26 -29.45 -15.79
N THR A 463 -18.67 -30.70 -15.58
CA THR A 463 -19.43 -31.12 -14.39
C THR A 463 -18.54 -31.23 -13.15
N HIS A 464 -17.23 -31.49 -13.32
CA HIS A 464 -16.26 -31.54 -12.21
C HIS A 464 -15.96 -30.16 -11.60
N TYR A 465 -16.38 -29.07 -12.26
CA TYR A 465 -16.19 -27.70 -11.80
C TYR A 465 -17.42 -27.19 -11.06
N ALA A 466 -17.19 -26.60 -9.88
CA ALA A 466 -18.27 -25.98 -9.10
C ALA A 466 -18.83 -24.76 -9.87
N ARG A 467 -20.15 -24.59 -9.88
CA ARG A 467 -20.78 -23.41 -10.51
C ARG A 467 -20.43 -22.14 -9.70
N ILE A 468 -19.73 -21.21 -10.34
CA ILE A 468 -19.34 -19.93 -9.72
C ILE A 468 -20.37 -18.87 -10.11
N LYS A 469 -21.00 -18.22 -9.12
CA LYS A 469 -21.64 -16.92 -9.32
C LYS A 469 -20.54 -15.89 -9.56
N ARG A 470 -20.44 -15.33 -10.77
CA ARG A 470 -19.47 -14.27 -11.06
C ARG A 470 -19.68 -13.11 -10.08
N ARG A 471 -18.66 -12.76 -9.30
CA ARG A 471 -18.72 -11.62 -8.38
C ARG A 471 -18.71 -10.33 -9.19
N SER A 472 -19.73 -9.50 -9.01
CA SER A 472 -19.92 -8.22 -9.72
C SER A 472 -19.08 -7.07 -9.14
N GLY A 473 -18.18 -7.30 -8.18
CA GLY A 473 -17.41 -6.21 -7.57
C GLY A 473 -16.13 -6.64 -6.85
N THR A 474 -15.19 -5.70 -6.71
CA THR A 474 -13.90 -5.94 -6.05
C THR A 474 -14.01 -5.75 -4.55
N ILE A 475 -13.34 -6.61 -3.77
CA ILE A 475 -13.24 -6.47 -2.30
C ILE A 475 -12.27 -5.33 -1.93
N LYS A 476 -11.50 -4.81 -2.90
CA LYS A 476 -10.39 -3.88 -2.70
C LYS A 476 -10.85 -2.43 -2.75
N LYS A 477 -10.96 -1.80 -1.58
CA LYS A 477 -11.37 -0.40 -1.42
C LYS A 477 -10.25 0.58 -1.81
N SER A 478 -10.58 1.65 -2.51
CA SER A 478 -9.68 2.77 -2.85
C SER A 478 -9.75 3.91 -1.82
N ILE A 479 -8.83 4.87 -1.89
CA ILE A 479 -8.99 6.15 -1.19
C ILE A 479 -10.21 6.88 -1.78
N PRO A 480 -11.06 7.52 -0.96
CA PRO A 480 -12.18 8.31 -1.45
C PRO A 480 -11.73 9.35 -2.47
N ARG A 481 -12.47 9.44 -3.57
CA ARG A 481 -12.07 10.22 -4.75
C ARG A 481 -11.79 11.69 -4.44
N VAL A 482 -12.64 12.31 -3.61
CA VAL A 482 -12.52 13.71 -3.15
C VAL A 482 -11.16 13.99 -2.53
N TYR A 483 -10.52 12.98 -1.94
CA TYR A 483 -9.27 13.11 -1.20
C TYR A 483 -8.08 12.45 -1.89
N PHE A 484 -8.25 11.87 -3.09
CA PHE A 484 -7.16 11.17 -3.78
C PHE A 484 -6.04 12.13 -4.21
N ALA A 485 -6.38 13.28 -4.80
CA ALA A 485 -5.41 14.31 -5.16
C ALA A 485 -4.70 14.90 -3.91
N THR A 486 -5.46 15.12 -2.84
CA THR A 486 -4.92 15.57 -1.55
C THR A 486 -3.97 14.56 -0.94
N PHE A 487 -4.28 13.26 -1.07
CA PHE A 487 -3.36 12.21 -0.62
C PHE A 487 -2.06 12.24 -1.42
N ILE A 488 -2.12 12.40 -2.75
CA ILE A 488 -0.91 12.57 -3.59
C ILE A 488 -0.09 13.78 -3.12
N SER A 489 -0.74 14.94 -2.92
CA SER A 489 -0.06 16.15 -2.43
C SER A 489 0.60 15.93 -1.06
N MET A 490 -0.08 15.24 -0.14
CA MET A 490 0.47 14.87 1.16
C MET A 490 1.72 13.99 0.98
N LEU A 491 1.70 13.00 0.09
CA LEU A 491 2.86 12.15 -0.16
C LEU A 491 4.08 12.93 -0.66
N TYR A 492 3.90 13.93 -1.52
CA TYR A 492 4.99 14.81 -1.96
C TYR A 492 5.60 15.61 -0.80
N SER A 493 4.76 16.17 0.08
CA SER A 493 5.27 16.86 1.28
C SER A 493 6.02 15.92 2.22
N LEU A 494 5.54 14.68 2.39
CA LEU A 494 6.16 13.69 3.25
C LEU A 494 7.44 13.09 2.64
N GLU A 495 7.56 13.06 1.31
CA GLU A 495 8.80 12.67 0.65
C GLU A 495 9.91 13.69 0.88
N TYR A 496 9.57 14.98 0.81
CA TYR A 496 10.51 16.05 1.17
C TYR A 496 10.94 15.95 2.64
N LEU A 497 10.03 15.61 3.57
CA LEU A 497 10.40 15.34 4.96
C LEU A 497 11.45 14.24 5.09
N VAL A 498 11.29 13.11 4.38
CA VAL A 498 12.26 12.03 4.41
C VAL A 498 13.61 12.45 3.82
N MET A 499 13.62 13.22 2.74
CA MET A 499 14.85 13.78 2.17
C MET A 499 15.53 14.72 3.17
N HIS A 500 14.78 15.64 3.75
CA HIS A 500 15.26 16.61 4.71
C HIS A 500 15.89 15.94 5.95
N LEU A 501 15.25 14.88 6.48
CA LEU A 501 15.81 14.10 7.59
C LEU A 501 17.16 13.45 7.23
N ASN A 502 17.30 12.91 6.03
CA ASN A 502 18.58 12.36 5.57
C ASN A 502 19.63 13.47 5.35
N GLU A 503 19.24 14.63 4.83
CA GLU A 503 20.13 15.79 4.67
C GLU A 503 20.58 16.38 6.02
N MET A 504 19.71 16.39 7.03
CA MET A 504 20.07 16.72 8.42
C MET A 504 21.06 15.70 8.97
N ALA A 505 20.85 14.41 8.72
CA ALA A 505 21.76 13.36 9.16
C ALA A 505 23.14 13.43 8.46
N SER A 506 23.18 13.97 7.24
CA SER A 506 24.42 14.28 6.51
C SER A 506 25.09 15.58 6.95
N GLY A 507 24.47 16.38 7.82
CA GLY A 507 24.97 17.69 8.21
C GLY A 507 24.93 18.73 7.09
N THR A 508 24.00 18.59 6.15
CA THR A 508 23.78 19.55 5.05
C THR A 508 22.59 20.48 5.28
N MET A 509 21.62 20.03 6.10
CA MET A 509 20.46 20.83 6.50
C MET A 509 20.42 21.04 8.03
N PRO A 510 20.11 22.26 8.51
CA PRO A 510 19.95 22.51 9.93
C PRO A 510 18.54 22.17 10.44
N GLY A 511 18.44 21.75 11.69
CA GLY A 511 17.19 21.78 12.47
C GLY A 511 17.06 23.10 13.24
N VAL A 512 15.94 23.28 13.94
CA VAL A 512 15.67 24.44 14.81
C VAL A 512 15.63 23.99 16.27
N LEU A 513 16.36 24.69 17.13
CA LEU A 513 16.29 24.50 18.57
C LEU A 513 16.44 25.84 19.29
N ASN A 514 15.48 26.19 20.14
CA ASN A 514 15.42 27.50 20.83
C ASN A 514 15.60 28.68 19.85
N ASP A 515 14.89 28.67 18.72
CA ASP A 515 14.97 29.68 17.64
C ASP A 515 16.36 29.84 16.99
N THR A 516 17.25 28.86 17.15
CA THR A 516 18.56 28.84 16.51
C THR A 516 18.70 27.66 15.56
N LEU A 517 19.38 27.88 14.43
CA LEU A 517 19.70 26.83 13.47
C LEU A 517 20.87 25.99 13.99
N VAL A 518 20.66 24.67 14.07
CA VAL A 518 21.66 23.72 14.56
C VAL A 518 21.97 22.72 13.45
N MET A 519 23.23 22.66 13.02
CA MET A 519 23.72 21.62 12.13
C MET A 519 23.87 20.32 12.90
N LEU A 520 23.35 19.23 12.34
CA LEU A 520 23.27 17.94 13.02
C LEU A 520 24.08 16.89 12.26
N SER A 521 24.37 15.81 12.96
CA SER A 521 24.91 14.58 12.39
C SER A 521 23.93 13.45 12.67
N ALA A 522 24.06 12.36 11.92
CA ALA A 522 23.32 11.12 12.18
C ALA A 522 23.49 10.62 13.63
N SER A 523 24.71 10.78 14.17
CA SER A 523 25.03 10.42 15.54
C SER A 523 24.27 11.26 16.56
N THR A 524 24.20 12.57 16.33
CA THR A 524 23.45 13.50 17.18
C THR A 524 21.97 13.17 17.13
N LEU A 525 21.40 12.99 15.94
CA LEU A 525 19.98 12.63 15.77
C LEU A 525 19.59 11.31 16.46
N SER A 526 20.52 10.36 16.56
CA SER A 526 20.28 9.05 17.17
C SER A 526 20.59 8.95 18.67
N THR A 527 21.36 9.89 19.24
CA THR A 527 21.82 9.80 20.64
C THR A 527 21.24 10.88 21.52
N ASP A 528 20.88 12.02 20.95
CA ASP A 528 20.44 13.19 21.68
C ASP A 528 18.91 13.18 21.87
N PRO A 529 18.41 13.09 23.13
CA PRO A 529 16.97 12.97 23.41
C PRO A 529 16.11 14.09 22.82
N LEU A 530 16.72 15.23 22.51
CA LEU A 530 16.06 16.42 21.97
C LEU A 530 15.52 16.20 20.57
N TRP A 531 16.16 15.30 19.84
CA TRP A 531 15.78 14.94 18.48
C TRP A 531 14.99 13.64 18.43
N ASP A 532 14.74 12.97 19.56
CA ASP A 532 13.89 11.75 19.62
C ASP A 532 12.47 12.05 19.10
N GLY A 533 11.97 13.27 19.37
CA GLY A 533 10.69 13.76 18.86
C GLY A 533 10.62 13.78 17.33
N LEU A 534 11.75 14.05 16.66
CA LEU A 534 11.86 14.09 15.19
C LEU A 534 12.35 12.75 14.63
N TRP A 535 13.53 12.29 15.00
CA TRP A 535 14.17 11.08 14.48
C TRP A 535 13.47 9.80 14.96
N GLY A 536 13.12 9.73 16.23
CA GLY A 536 12.49 8.56 16.85
C GLY A 536 13.47 7.41 17.14
N LYS A 537 12.96 6.34 17.74
CA LYS A 537 13.74 5.16 18.19
C LYS A 537 13.96 4.10 17.10
N GLY A 538 13.80 4.48 15.83
CA GLY A 538 13.94 3.58 14.67
C GLY A 538 12.77 2.61 14.43
N GLU A 539 11.67 2.71 15.19
CA GLU A 539 10.46 1.93 14.97
C GLU A 539 9.33 2.78 14.39
N LEU A 540 8.50 2.15 13.55
CA LEU A 540 7.25 2.74 13.08
C LEU A 540 6.30 2.96 14.26
N SER A 541 5.66 4.12 14.35
CA SER A 541 4.71 4.40 15.43
C SER A 541 3.65 5.43 15.04
N CYS A 542 2.59 5.48 15.83
CA CYS A 542 1.55 6.51 15.74
C CYS A 542 1.92 7.76 16.55
N GLU A 543 3.11 7.81 17.15
CA GLU A 543 3.60 9.01 17.82
C GLU A 543 3.77 10.13 16.79
N PRO A 544 3.46 11.39 17.17
CA PRO A 544 3.67 12.52 16.29
C PRO A 544 5.17 12.76 16.06
N VAL A 545 5.53 13.12 14.84
CA VAL A 545 6.80 13.75 14.52
C VAL A 545 6.77 15.18 15.08
N ASP A 546 7.81 15.55 15.83
CA ASP A 546 7.96 16.92 16.33
C ASP A 546 8.27 17.88 15.17
N LEU A 547 7.26 18.65 14.76
CA LEU A 547 7.37 19.61 13.66
C LEU A 547 8.03 20.93 14.09
N SER A 548 8.13 21.21 15.40
CA SER A 548 8.67 22.47 15.91
C SER A 548 10.18 22.60 15.73
N VAL A 549 10.86 21.48 15.57
CA VAL A 549 12.31 21.40 15.38
C VAL A 549 12.73 21.36 13.90
N LEU A 550 11.77 21.40 12.97
CA LEU A 550 12.04 21.52 11.53
C LEU A 550 12.29 22.99 11.16
N ASN A 551 13.19 23.21 10.20
CA ASN A 551 13.44 24.54 9.65
C ASN A 551 12.42 24.98 8.58
N TYR A 552 11.39 24.17 8.34
CA TYR A 552 10.32 24.42 7.38
C TYR A 552 8.99 23.83 7.89
N CYS A 553 7.87 24.25 7.28
CA CYS A 553 6.54 23.72 7.58
C CYS A 553 6.05 22.80 6.46
N PRO A 554 5.80 21.49 6.73
CA PRO A 554 5.16 20.60 5.76
C PRO A 554 3.74 21.04 5.42
N ILE A 555 3.38 21.09 4.13
CA ILE A 555 2.08 21.56 3.64
C ILE A 555 1.44 20.55 2.68
N VAL A 556 0.11 20.53 2.63
CA VAL A 556 -0.69 19.75 1.69
C VAL A 556 -1.62 20.66 0.90
N TYR A 557 -1.80 20.40 -0.38
CA TYR A 557 -2.78 21.09 -1.22
C TYR A 557 -4.10 20.32 -1.24
N HIS A 558 -5.19 21.02 -0.94
CA HIS A 558 -6.57 20.55 -1.09
C HIS A 558 -7.36 21.64 -1.79
N ASP A 559 -8.01 21.31 -2.91
CA ASP A 559 -8.69 22.28 -3.79
C ASP A 559 -7.79 23.49 -4.13
N ASP A 560 -6.54 23.21 -4.51
CA ASP A 560 -5.49 24.18 -4.84
C ASP A 560 -5.12 25.17 -3.71
N LYS A 561 -5.57 24.91 -2.48
CA LYS A 561 -5.22 25.72 -1.29
C LYS A 561 -4.19 24.99 -0.43
N PRO A 562 -3.12 25.69 0.00
CA PRO A 562 -2.14 25.11 0.90
C PRO A 562 -2.67 25.05 2.34
N HIS A 563 -2.50 23.91 2.99
CA HIS A 563 -2.82 23.67 4.40
C HIS A 563 -1.60 23.08 5.11
N PRO A 564 -1.22 23.56 6.31
CA PRO A 564 -0.13 22.94 7.07
C PRO A 564 -0.54 21.56 7.59
N LEU A 565 0.40 20.61 7.63
CA LEU A 565 0.19 19.32 8.29
C LEU A 565 0.39 19.50 9.80
N LEU A 566 -0.66 19.26 10.60
CA LEU A 566 -0.59 19.41 12.06
C LEU A 566 -0.17 18.12 12.78
N TYR A 567 -0.32 16.98 12.12
CA TYR A 567 0.03 15.68 12.65
C TYR A 567 0.64 14.82 11.54
N ILE A 568 1.84 14.31 11.80
CA ILE A 568 2.52 13.34 10.95
C ILE A 568 2.92 12.16 11.85
N PRO A 569 2.41 10.95 11.62
CA PRO A 569 2.89 9.77 12.35
C PRO A 569 4.31 9.40 11.88
N ARG A 570 5.08 8.68 12.71
CA ARG A 570 6.40 8.13 12.32
C ARG A 570 6.27 6.99 11.29
N PHE A 571 5.95 7.36 10.05
CA PHE A 571 5.70 6.42 8.95
C PHE A 571 6.98 5.86 8.30
N TYR A 572 8.13 6.46 8.57
CA TYR A 572 9.40 6.11 7.95
C TYR A 572 10.24 5.18 8.84
N ARG A 573 11.08 4.37 8.20
CA ARG A 573 11.98 3.42 8.87
C ARG A 573 13.39 3.98 8.88
N ILE A 574 14.09 3.81 10.00
CA ILE A 574 15.52 4.12 10.10
C ILE A 574 16.30 2.82 10.12
N THR A 575 17.37 2.74 9.33
CA THR A 575 18.25 1.57 9.29
C THR A 575 19.68 2.06 9.11
N ARG A 576 20.66 1.35 9.70
CA ARG A 576 22.07 1.65 9.44
C ARG A 576 22.41 1.25 8.02
N MET A 577 22.97 2.18 7.25
CA MET A 577 23.29 1.99 5.84
C MET A 577 24.71 2.45 5.56
N ASN A 578 25.40 1.71 4.67
CA ASN A 578 26.69 2.11 4.14
C ASN A 578 26.46 3.17 3.06
N VAL A 579 26.81 4.43 3.34
CA VAL A 579 26.59 5.57 2.45
C VAL A 579 27.90 6.25 2.09
N LYS A 580 27.96 6.75 0.86
CA LYS A 580 29.06 7.57 0.33
C LYS A 580 28.83 9.01 0.76
N MET A 581 29.79 9.58 1.47
CA MET A 581 29.76 10.96 1.90
C MET A 581 30.96 11.74 1.38
N PRO A 582 30.76 12.92 0.78
CA PRO A 582 31.86 13.81 0.47
C PRO A 582 32.47 14.33 1.77
N THR A 583 33.79 14.21 1.89
CA THR A 583 34.55 14.81 3.00
C THR A 583 34.92 16.25 2.68
N ASN A 584 35.33 17.01 3.70
CA ASN A 584 35.80 18.39 3.54
C ASN A 584 37.04 18.52 2.63
N THR A 585 37.75 17.42 2.35
CA THR A 585 38.90 17.36 1.44
C THR A 585 38.51 16.99 0.00
N GLY A 586 37.22 16.71 -0.27
CA GLY A 586 36.72 16.27 -1.58
C GLY A 586 36.82 14.76 -1.82
N GLU A 587 37.39 14.00 -0.89
CA GLU A 587 37.42 12.53 -0.95
C GLU A 587 36.07 11.93 -0.54
N ILE A 588 35.71 10.76 -1.09
CA ILE A 588 34.48 10.05 -0.72
C ILE A 588 34.78 9.12 0.46
N ALA A 589 34.20 9.41 1.62
CA ALA A 589 34.19 8.50 2.76
C ALA A 589 33.03 7.51 2.67
N HIS A 590 33.28 6.27 3.04
CA HIS A 590 32.27 5.24 3.19
C HIS A 590 31.91 5.13 4.68
N VAL A 591 30.70 5.58 5.03
CA VAL A 591 30.25 5.68 6.42
C VAL A 591 29.08 4.74 6.64
N ASN A 592 29.11 3.96 7.72
CA ASN A 592 27.98 3.14 8.14
C ASN A 592 27.18 3.88 9.23
N GLU A 593 26.01 4.43 8.89
CA GLU A 593 25.27 5.32 9.78
C GLU A 593 23.75 5.18 9.62
N PRO A 594 22.94 5.54 10.64
CA PRO A 594 21.49 5.47 10.55
C PRO A 594 20.95 6.45 9.50
N ARG A 595 20.11 5.93 8.61
CA ARG A 595 19.44 6.69 7.54
C ARG A 595 17.98 6.31 7.41
N VAL A 596 17.16 7.25 6.98
CA VAL A 596 15.74 7.06 6.70
C VAL A 596 15.57 6.39 5.33
N ILE A 597 14.83 5.28 5.27
CA ILE A 597 14.55 4.57 4.03
C ILE A 597 13.56 5.38 3.16
N THR A 598 14.03 5.84 2.00
CA THR A 598 13.24 6.62 1.03
C THR A 598 12.24 5.76 0.23
N ASN A 599 12.48 4.45 0.16
CA ASN A 599 11.74 3.53 -0.70
C ASN A 599 10.23 3.50 -0.39
N ASP A 600 9.83 3.55 0.89
CA ASP A 600 8.44 3.35 1.29
C ASP A 600 7.50 4.44 0.77
N ILE A 601 7.92 5.71 0.89
CA ILE A 601 7.13 6.86 0.46
C ILE A 601 7.09 6.95 -1.06
N ARG A 602 8.25 6.78 -1.72
CA ARG A 602 8.38 6.85 -3.18
C ARG A 602 7.61 5.73 -3.89
N LEU A 603 7.60 4.51 -3.34
CA LEU A 603 6.75 3.44 -3.85
C LEU A 603 5.27 3.79 -3.76
N THR A 604 4.83 4.43 -2.66
CA THR A 604 3.43 4.85 -2.50
C THR A 604 3.04 5.91 -3.54
N GLN A 605 3.92 6.89 -3.78
CA GLN A 605 3.74 7.92 -4.81
C GLN A 605 3.63 7.29 -6.21
N LEU A 606 4.58 6.42 -6.58
CA LEU A 606 4.55 5.72 -7.86
C LEU A 606 3.24 4.94 -8.07
N MET A 607 2.73 4.28 -7.04
CA MET A 607 1.47 3.56 -7.13
C MET A 607 0.27 4.48 -7.38
N CYS A 608 0.25 5.68 -6.78
CA CYS A 608 -0.80 6.67 -7.00
C CYS A 608 -0.72 7.31 -8.39
N GLU A 609 0.50 7.61 -8.86
CA GLU A 609 0.76 8.31 -10.13
C GLU A 609 0.68 7.41 -11.37
N THR A 610 0.87 6.09 -11.22
CA THR A 610 0.95 5.17 -12.38
C THR A 610 -0.10 4.05 -12.34
N GLY A 611 -0.68 3.74 -11.18
CA GLY A 611 -1.53 2.55 -11.02
C GLY A 611 -0.81 1.21 -11.25
N ILE A 612 0.52 1.19 -11.37
CA ILE A 612 1.30 -0.04 -11.49
C ILE A 612 1.28 -0.78 -10.15
N ARG A 613 1.29 -2.12 -10.18
CA ARG A 613 1.29 -2.92 -8.95
C ARG A 613 2.63 -2.76 -8.24
N GLN A 614 2.58 -2.67 -6.91
CA GLN A 614 3.77 -2.62 -6.07
C GLN A 614 4.80 -3.70 -6.40
N HIS A 615 4.34 -4.94 -6.65
CA HIS A 615 5.24 -6.04 -6.99
C HIS A 615 6.08 -5.76 -8.24
N HIS A 616 5.53 -5.04 -9.22
CA HIS A 616 6.27 -4.67 -10.44
C HIS A 616 7.18 -3.47 -10.19
N LEU A 617 6.73 -2.51 -9.38
CA LEU A 617 7.52 -1.33 -9.01
C LEU A 617 8.79 -1.67 -8.22
N ILE A 618 8.72 -2.61 -7.27
CA ILE A 618 9.89 -3.01 -6.47
C ILE A 618 10.99 -3.71 -7.31
N TRP A 619 10.62 -4.21 -8.50
CA TRP A 619 11.52 -4.88 -9.44
C TRP A 619 11.85 -4.03 -10.67
N LEU A 620 11.57 -2.72 -10.64
CA LEU A 620 12.05 -1.80 -11.66
C LEU A 620 13.57 -1.85 -11.70
N ASP A 621 14.13 -2.00 -12.90
CA ASP A 621 15.56 -2.13 -13.09
C ASP A 621 16.21 -0.76 -13.14
N ARG A 622 17.19 -0.51 -12.25
CA ARG A 622 17.96 0.73 -12.18
C ARG A 622 18.53 1.11 -13.54
N ASP A 623 19.04 0.13 -14.28
CA ASP A 623 19.83 0.34 -15.49
C ASP A 623 18.96 0.46 -16.77
N ALA A 624 17.66 0.16 -16.68
CA ALA A 624 16.80 0.03 -17.88
C ALA A 624 15.45 0.74 -17.80
N TYR A 625 15.02 1.26 -16.64
CA TYR A 625 13.68 1.85 -16.49
C TYR A 625 13.41 3.03 -17.43
N ASP A 626 14.45 3.81 -17.76
CA ASP A 626 14.43 5.02 -18.59
C ASP A 626 15.05 4.82 -19.98
N LYS A 627 15.32 3.58 -20.41
CA LYS A 627 16.04 3.28 -21.67
C LYS A 627 15.45 3.86 -22.96
N TYR A 628 14.19 4.29 -22.91
CA TYR A 628 13.47 4.90 -24.05
C TYR A 628 13.36 6.42 -23.95
N VAL A 629 13.97 7.03 -22.93
CA VAL A 629 13.96 8.47 -22.67
C VAL A 629 15.25 9.07 -23.23
N PRO A 630 15.20 9.86 -24.31
CA PRO A 630 16.40 10.52 -24.83
C PRO A 630 16.82 11.67 -23.91
N ASP A 631 18.13 11.77 -23.62
CA ASP A 631 18.73 12.78 -22.73
C ASP A 631 18.45 14.24 -23.15
N SER A 632 18.10 14.48 -24.41
CA SER A 632 18.03 15.82 -25.03
C SER A 632 16.62 16.42 -25.16
N LYS A 633 15.54 15.73 -24.76
CA LYS A 633 14.16 16.23 -24.99
C LYS A 633 13.35 16.34 -23.69
N ASN A 634 13.00 17.59 -23.35
CA ASN A 634 12.12 17.92 -22.23
C ASN A 634 10.64 17.68 -22.61
N ARG A 635 10.22 16.41 -22.66
CA ARG A 635 8.82 16.02 -22.93
C ARG A 635 8.05 15.89 -21.62
N PRO A 636 6.79 16.37 -21.53
CA PRO A 636 5.97 16.25 -20.32
C PRO A 636 5.56 14.81 -20.00
N LEU A 637 5.52 13.94 -21.01
CA LEU A 637 5.26 12.51 -20.88
C LEU A 637 6.45 11.70 -21.36
N ALA A 638 6.69 10.57 -20.70
CA ALA A 638 7.81 9.70 -21.01
C ALA A 638 7.48 8.21 -20.81
N PRO A 639 8.12 7.32 -21.60
CA PRO A 639 7.98 5.88 -21.44
C PRO A 639 8.82 5.33 -20.27
N LEU A 640 8.17 4.64 -19.33
CA LEU A 640 8.76 3.83 -18.26
C LEU A 640 8.77 2.36 -18.67
N TYR A 641 9.93 1.72 -18.70
CA TYR A 641 10.03 0.29 -18.96
C TYR A 641 9.75 -0.53 -17.69
N VAL A 642 8.76 -1.42 -17.74
CA VAL A 642 8.28 -2.21 -16.60
C VAL A 642 8.47 -3.70 -16.88
N SER A 643 9.35 -4.33 -16.10
CA SER A 643 9.46 -5.80 -16.04
C SER A 643 8.26 -6.39 -15.29
N THR A 644 7.55 -7.34 -15.90
CA THR A 644 6.36 -7.95 -15.27
C THR A 644 6.22 -9.44 -15.57
N ASP A 645 6.02 -10.22 -14.52
CA ASP A 645 5.71 -11.66 -14.53
C ASP A 645 4.26 -11.99 -14.92
N LYS A 646 3.61 -11.12 -15.70
CA LYS A 646 2.25 -11.33 -16.20
C LYS A 646 2.30 -11.89 -17.62
N ALA A 647 1.19 -12.51 -18.03
CA ALA A 647 1.06 -13.25 -19.28
C ALA A 647 1.40 -12.45 -20.57
N HIS A 648 1.48 -11.12 -20.51
CA HIS A 648 1.85 -10.26 -21.65
C HIS A 648 3.34 -9.86 -21.69
N GLY A 649 4.15 -10.31 -20.73
CA GLY A 649 5.58 -9.98 -20.69
C GLY A 649 5.87 -8.51 -20.37
N PRO A 650 7.13 -8.05 -20.53
CA PRO A 650 7.53 -6.70 -20.19
C PRO A 650 6.87 -5.68 -21.12
N TRP A 651 6.60 -4.47 -20.61
CA TRP A 651 5.86 -3.46 -21.36
C TRP A 651 6.33 -2.04 -21.00
N SER A 652 5.91 -1.04 -21.77
CA SER A 652 6.26 0.37 -21.54
C SER A 652 5.02 1.17 -21.11
N ALA A 653 5.08 1.74 -19.92
CA ALA A 653 4.05 2.62 -19.37
C ALA A 653 4.32 4.08 -19.76
N ILE A 654 3.30 4.84 -20.14
CA ILE A 654 3.38 6.28 -20.34
C ILE A 654 3.17 6.94 -18.97
N ILE A 655 4.15 7.70 -18.51
CA ILE A 655 4.14 8.38 -17.21
C ILE A 655 4.44 9.87 -17.37
N SER A 656 4.13 10.67 -16.35
CA SER A 656 4.54 12.07 -16.29
C SER A 656 6.04 12.20 -16.06
N ARG A 657 6.63 13.33 -16.48
CA ARG A 657 8.03 13.61 -16.20
C ARG A 657 8.34 13.66 -14.70
N TYR A 658 7.42 14.17 -13.88
CA TYR A 658 7.54 14.16 -12.42
C TYR A 658 7.80 12.77 -11.83
N VAL A 659 7.20 11.73 -12.42
CA VAL A 659 7.42 10.33 -12.02
C VAL A 659 8.84 9.87 -12.38
N LEU A 660 9.38 10.28 -13.53
CA LEU A 660 10.77 10.01 -13.86
C LEU A 660 11.73 10.74 -12.92
N ASP A 661 11.47 12.00 -12.58
CA ASP A 661 12.33 12.77 -11.67
C ASP A 661 12.32 12.15 -10.25
N LEU A 662 11.18 11.60 -9.81
CA LEU A 662 11.08 10.79 -8.59
C LEU A 662 11.95 9.51 -8.66
N LEU A 663 11.94 8.81 -9.79
CA LEU A 663 12.78 7.63 -10.03
C LEU A 663 14.27 8.01 -10.12
N GLY A 664 14.59 9.18 -10.69
CA GLY A 664 15.93 9.75 -10.71
C GLY A 664 16.46 9.97 -9.31
N ARG A 665 15.70 10.65 -8.45
CA ARG A 665 16.06 10.83 -7.02
C ARG A 665 16.17 9.51 -6.25
N GLN A 666 15.44 8.46 -6.66
CA GLN A 666 15.62 7.11 -6.13
C GLN A 666 16.91 6.46 -6.62
N ARG A 667 17.28 6.65 -7.90
CA ARG A 667 18.56 6.20 -8.45
C ARG A 667 19.72 6.92 -7.76
N ASP A 668 19.63 8.22 -7.52
CA ASP A 668 20.66 8.98 -6.80
C ASP A 668 20.84 8.45 -5.37
N TRP A 669 19.73 8.18 -4.67
CA TRP A 669 19.77 7.54 -3.34
C TRP A 669 20.40 6.15 -3.39
N TYR A 670 20.02 5.33 -4.38
CA TYR A 670 20.61 4.03 -4.59
C TYR A 670 22.13 4.12 -4.81
N ASP A 671 22.58 5.07 -5.63
CA ASP A 671 23.99 5.23 -5.99
C ASP A 671 24.84 5.78 -4.85
N SER A 672 24.20 6.51 -3.93
CA SER A 672 24.80 6.93 -2.65
C SER A 672 25.05 5.77 -1.69
N CYS A 673 24.36 4.64 -1.85
CA CYS A 673 24.62 3.44 -1.03
C CYS A 673 25.89 2.73 -1.55
N SER A 674 26.80 2.37 -0.64
CA SER A 674 28.08 1.72 -1.00
C SER A 674 28.18 0.26 -0.58
N ASP A 675 27.09 -0.34 -0.14
CA ASP A 675 27.08 -1.75 0.22
C ASP A 675 27.23 -2.63 -1.03
N PRO A 676 28.08 -3.68 -1.01
CA PRO A 676 28.27 -4.55 -2.17
C PRO A 676 26.98 -5.17 -2.71
N SER A 677 25.98 -5.38 -1.84
CA SER A 677 24.67 -5.88 -2.26
C SER A 677 23.94 -4.94 -3.22
N PHE A 678 24.37 -3.67 -3.35
CA PHE A 678 23.89 -2.67 -4.32
C PHE A 678 24.58 -2.74 -5.70
N ASP A 679 25.56 -3.61 -5.89
CA ASP A 679 26.14 -3.88 -7.21
C ASP A 679 25.66 -5.21 -7.81
N ASP A 680 25.26 -6.15 -6.95
CA ASP A 680 24.79 -7.48 -7.34
C ASP A 680 23.58 -7.42 -8.27
N LYS A 681 23.59 -8.24 -9.33
CA LYS A 681 22.40 -8.45 -10.15
C LYS A 681 21.56 -9.57 -9.52
N LEU A 682 20.27 -9.34 -9.40
CA LEU A 682 19.32 -10.28 -8.81
C LEU A 682 18.36 -10.79 -9.87
N TRP A 683 18.12 -12.09 -9.87
CA TRP A 683 17.06 -12.66 -10.70
C TRP A 683 15.71 -12.06 -10.33
N TYR A 684 14.90 -11.69 -11.32
CA TYR A 684 13.57 -11.13 -11.07
C TYR A 684 12.75 -12.07 -10.16
N GLY A 685 12.16 -11.53 -9.10
CA GLY A 685 11.40 -12.29 -8.11
C GLY A 685 12.25 -13.28 -7.28
N ASN A 686 13.58 -13.20 -7.35
CA ASN A 686 14.54 -14.20 -6.89
C ASN A 686 14.32 -15.60 -7.49
N GLN A 687 13.83 -15.65 -8.74
CA GLN A 687 13.64 -16.91 -9.47
C GLN A 687 14.75 -17.09 -10.49
N LYS A 688 15.65 -18.04 -10.23
CA LYS A 688 16.74 -18.40 -11.15
C LYS A 688 16.18 -18.67 -12.55
N ASP A 689 16.88 -18.20 -13.58
CA ASP A 689 16.52 -18.35 -15.00
C ASP A 689 15.20 -17.65 -15.38
N SER A 690 14.83 -16.59 -14.66
CA SER A 690 13.70 -15.73 -15.03
C SER A 690 13.88 -15.17 -16.46
N PRO A 691 12.81 -15.12 -17.29
CA PRO A 691 12.89 -14.58 -18.66
C PRO A 691 13.26 -13.09 -18.72
N PHE A 692 13.17 -12.38 -17.58
CA PHE A 692 13.57 -10.98 -17.46
C PHE A 692 15.07 -10.81 -17.15
N GLY A 693 15.80 -11.92 -16.99
CA GLY A 693 17.21 -11.92 -16.64
C GLY A 693 17.49 -11.48 -15.19
N MET A 694 18.73 -11.06 -14.98
CA MET A 694 19.17 -10.49 -13.71
C MET A 694 19.11 -8.97 -13.78
N LEU A 695 18.40 -8.36 -12.83
CA LEU A 695 18.15 -6.92 -12.75
C LEU A 695 18.90 -6.32 -11.56
N ARG A 696 19.02 -5.00 -11.54
CA ARG A 696 19.40 -4.23 -10.34
C ARG A 696 18.15 -3.52 -9.80
N PRO A 697 17.40 -4.11 -8.86
CA PRO A 697 16.12 -3.54 -8.45
C PRO A 697 16.30 -2.17 -7.78
N LEU A 698 15.74 -1.12 -8.37
CA LEU A 698 15.90 0.27 -7.95
C LEU A 698 15.44 0.53 -6.50
N PHE A 699 14.46 -0.24 -6.03
CA PHE A 699 13.90 -0.14 -4.68
C PHE A 699 14.45 -1.19 -3.71
N ARG A 700 15.63 -1.77 -4.00
CA ARG A 700 16.27 -2.65 -3.04
C ARG A 700 16.78 -1.90 -1.81
N THR A 701 16.89 -2.64 -0.72
CA THR A 701 17.54 -2.23 0.52
C THR A 701 18.55 -3.31 0.92
N GLN A 702 19.50 -3.02 1.81
CA GLN A 702 20.42 -4.04 2.38
C GLN A 702 19.66 -5.21 3.05
N GLN A 703 18.41 -5.00 3.47
CA GLN A 703 17.54 -6.03 4.03
C GLN A 703 16.91 -6.93 2.94
N SER A 704 16.47 -8.14 3.34
CA SER A 704 15.86 -9.13 2.45
C SER A 704 14.70 -8.57 1.59
N PRO A 705 14.43 -9.13 0.40
CA PRO A 705 13.40 -8.63 -0.54
C PRO A 705 11.98 -8.44 0.01
N GLY A 706 11.61 -9.16 1.09
CA GLY A 706 10.34 -8.95 1.78
C GLY A 706 10.21 -7.57 2.45
N SER A 707 11.33 -6.94 2.79
CA SER A 707 11.42 -5.63 3.44
C SER A 707 11.29 -4.44 2.49
N TRP A 708 11.32 -4.67 1.17
CA TRP A 708 11.18 -3.61 0.15
C TRP A 708 9.72 -3.15 0.00
N THR A 709 8.78 -3.80 0.69
CA THR A 709 7.35 -3.49 0.62
C THR A 709 6.91 -2.50 1.68
N ASN A 710 6.07 -1.54 1.30
CA ASN A 710 5.59 -0.43 2.15
C ASN A 710 4.32 -0.74 2.98
N TYR A 711 3.88 -2.01 3.11
CA TYR A 711 2.57 -2.33 3.73
C TYR A 711 2.40 -1.80 5.15
N ARG A 712 3.49 -1.74 5.93
CA ARG A 712 3.46 -1.25 7.32
C ARG A 712 3.39 0.28 7.35
N SER A 713 4.30 0.94 6.64
CA SER A 713 4.40 2.39 6.50
C SER A 713 3.11 2.99 5.90
N PHE A 714 2.50 2.31 4.93
CA PHE A 714 1.26 2.74 4.28
C PHE A 714 0.09 2.91 5.26
N ARG A 715 -0.02 2.07 6.29
CA ARG A 715 -1.08 2.21 7.31
C ARG A 715 -0.93 3.53 8.07
N LEU A 716 0.30 3.93 8.40
CA LEU A 716 0.56 5.19 9.08
C LEU A 716 0.27 6.39 8.19
N LEU A 717 0.58 6.32 6.89
CA LEU A 717 0.15 7.33 5.92
C LEU A 717 -1.37 7.51 5.91
N LEU A 718 -2.14 6.42 6.02
CA LEU A 718 -3.60 6.49 6.14
C LEU A 718 -4.08 7.05 7.49
N VAL A 719 -3.35 6.85 8.60
CA VAL A 719 -3.65 7.52 9.88
C VAL A 719 -3.49 9.04 9.72
N GLY A 720 -2.38 9.50 9.14
CA GLY A 720 -2.16 10.92 8.86
C GLY A 720 -3.26 11.51 7.98
N MET A 721 -3.65 10.79 6.92
CA MET A 721 -4.75 11.21 6.05
C MET A 721 -6.11 11.24 6.77
N GLN A 722 -6.40 10.23 7.61
CA GLN A 722 -7.64 10.21 8.39
C GLN A 722 -7.71 11.36 9.40
N TYR A 723 -6.58 11.70 10.04
CA TYR A 723 -6.49 12.87 10.92
C TYR A 723 -6.77 14.17 10.13
N LEU A 724 -6.12 14.35 8.97
CA LEU A 724 -6.32 15.52 8.10
C LEU A 724 -7.81 15.70 7.73
N ILE A 725 -8.47 14.63 7.27
CA ILE A 725 -9.89 14.67 6.87
C ILE A 725 -10.79 14.99 8.06
N ARG A 726 -10.62 14.29 9.19
CA ARG A 726 -11.55 14.35 10.33
C ARG A 726 -11.36 15.59 11.20
N ILE A 727 -10.11 15.99 11.43
CA ILE A 727 -9.77 17.06 12.36
C ILE A 727 -9.55 18.39 11.62
N GLN A 728 -8.73 18.40 10.57
CA GLN A 728 -8.38 19.65 9.88
C GLN A 728 -9.48 20.09 8.90
N PHE A 729 -10.02 19.17 8.08
CA PHE A 729 -11.12 19.47 7.15
C PHE A 729 -12.51 19.28 7.75
N LYS A 730 -12.61 18.70 8.94
CA LYS A 730 -13.86 18.47 9.69
C LYS A 730 -14.92 17.69 8.90
N ASP A 731 -14.49 16.83 7.98
CA ASP A 731 -15.39 15.98 7.20
C ASP A 731 -15.71 14.70 7.98
N THR A 732 -16.92 14.67 8.55
CA THR A 732 -17.44 13.52 9.28
C THR A 732 -18.19 12.51 8.39
N LYS A 733 -18.49 12.87 7.13
CA LYS A 733 -19.30 12.05 6.22
C LYS A 733 -18.46 11.01 5.48
N THR A 734 -17.21 11.35 5.17
CA THR A 734 -16.30 10.40 4.53
C THR A 734 -16.09 9.18 5.41
N ARG A 735 -16.04 7.99 4.80
CA ARG A 735 -15.80 6.74 5.52
C ARG A 735 -14.43 6.72 6.19
N GLU A 736 -14.28 5.93 7.25
CA GLU A 736 -12.97 5.70 7.86
C GLU A 736 -12.02 4.99 6.90
N LEU A 737 -10.80 5.52 6.80
CA LEU A 737 -9.71 4.93 6.04
C LEU A 737 -9.00 3.84 6.84
N ILE A 738 -8.96 3.97 8.18
CA ILE A 738 -8.26 3.06 9.07
C ILE A 738 -9.01 2.82 10.38
N LYS A 739 -8.93 1.58 10.85
CA LYS A 739 -9.60 1.03 12.03
C LYS A 739 -8.57 0.35 12.95
N PHE A 740 -8.95 0.10 14.19
CA PHE A 740 -8.11 -0.58 15.17
C PHE A 740 -8.59 -2.01 15.44
N LYS A 741 -7.66 -2.95 15.58
CA LYS A 741 -7.96 -4.36 15.88
C LYS A 741 -7.34 -4.78 17.20
N TYR A 742 -8.18 -4.97 18.21
CA TYR A 742 -7.74 -5.36 19.56
C TYR A 742 -7.14 -6.78 19.59
N GLU A 743 -7.83 -7.76 18.99
CA GLU A 743 -7.48 -9.20 19.04
C GLU A 743 -7.78 -9.96 17.74
N ARG A 744 -7.22 -11.18 17.60
CA ARG A 744 -7.53 -12.09 16.49
C ARG A 744 -8.93 -12.67 16.66
N GLY A 745 -9.75 -12.62 15.60
CA GLY A 745 -11.13 -13.14 15.59
C GLY A 745 -12.21 -12.08 15.78
N ILE A 746 -11.87 -10.96 16.45
CA ILE A 746 -12.78 -9.82 16.64
C ILE A 746 -12.70 -8.89 15.41
N PRO A 747 -13.85 -8.37 14.91
CA PRO A 747 -13.86 -7.39 13.83
C PRO A 747 -13.15 -6.08 14.23
N PRO A 748 -12.47 -5.39 13.28
CA PRO A 748 -11.85 -4.09 13.55
C PRO A 748 -12.90 -3.03 13.92
N THR A 749 -12.59 -2.21 14.91
CA THR A 749 -13.44 -1.11 15.41
C THR A 749 -12.91 0.25 14.98
N SER A 750 -13.80 1.24 14.93
CA SER A 750 -13.47 2.65 14.70
C SER A 750 -12.50 3.20 15.75
N ILE A 751 -11.69 4.18 15.37
CA ILE A 751 -10.76 4.85 16.29
C ILE A 751 -11.54 5.97 16.98
N ALA A 752 -11.91 5.77 18.25
CA ALA A 752 -12.85 6.63 18.97
C ALA A 752 -12.35 8.06 19.19
N HIS A 753 -11.04 8.22 19.46
CA HIS A 753 -10.41 9.52 19.71
C HIS A 753 -9.22 9.70 18.77
N LEU A 754 -9.25 10.78 17.99
CA LEU A 754 -8.20 11.17 17.05
C LEU A 754 -7.29 12.28 17.60
N GLU A 755 -7.36 12.54 18.91
CA GLU A 755 -6.43 13.43 19.59
C GLU A 755 -5.01 12.84 19.54
N ILE A 756 -4.01 13.71 19.42
CA ILE A 756 -2.61 13.30 19.20
C ILE A 756 -2.11 12.38 20.32
N ASP A 757 -2.45 12.69 21.57
CA ASP A 757 -2.04 11.90 22.75
C ASP A 757 -2.64 10.48 22.75
N ASP A 758 -3.84 10.32 22.19
CA ASP A 758 -4.50 9.01 22.11
C ASP A 758 -3.97 8.21 20.93
N LEU A 759 -3.70 8.86 19.81
CA LEU A 759 -3.04 8.25 18.66
C LEU A 759 -1.65 7.72 19.04
N ALA A 760 -0.87 8.49 19.82
CA ALA A 760 0.47 8.10 20.26
C ALA A 760 0.49 6.78 21.06
N LYS A 761 -0.60 6.43 21.76
CA LYS A 761 -0.74 5.18 22.53
C LYS A 761 -1.06 3.96 21.65
N LEU A 762 -1.45 4.17 20.38
CA LEU A 762 -1.85 3.09 19.49
C LEU A 762 -0.66 2.34 18.89
N SER A 763 -0.68 1.01 19.01
CA SER A 763 0.30 0.16 18.32
C SER A 763 0.02 0.09 16.82
N HIS A 764 1.01 0.46 16.00
CA HIS A 764 0.93 0.40 14.54
C HIS A 764 0.63 -1.02 13.99
N LEU A 765 1.01 -2.08 14.74
CA LEU A 765 0.75 -3.48 14.37
C LEU A 765 -0.73 -3.87 14.43
N LYS A 766 -1.51 -3.14 15.24
CA LYS A 766 -2.95 -3.36 15.43
C LYS A 766 -3.82 -2.51 14.50
N LEU A 767 -3.21 -1.64 13.69
CA LEU A 767 -3.92 -0.87 12.68
C LEU A 767 -4.41 -1.78 11.55
N ASN A 768 -5.66 -1.63 11.15
CA ASN A 768 -6.29 -2.38 10.06
C ASN A 768 -6.99 -1.43 9.09
N SER A 769 -6.75 -1.59 7.80
CA SER A 769 -7.44 -0.82 6.76
C SER A 769 -7.97 -1.77 5.70
N ASP A 770 -9.15 -1.46 5.17
CA ASP A 770 -9.68 -2.12 3.98
C ASP A 770 -8.99 -1.61 2.69
N ILE A 771 -8.31 -0.45 2.78
CA ILE A 771 -7.50 0.13 1.72
C ILE A 771 -6.11 -0.46 1.86
N THR A 772 -5.68 -1.17 0.81
CA THR A 772 -4.31 -1.71 0.72
C THR A 772 -3.52 -0.88 -0.27
N PRO A 773 -2.16 -0.94 -0.28
CA PRO A 773 -1.37 -0.33 -1.35
C PRO A 773 -1.92 -0.72 -2.74
N HIS A 774 -2.32 -1.98 -2.91
CA HIS A 774 -2.91 -2.47 -4.15
C HIS A 774 -4.24 -1.77 -4.55
N GLY A 775 -4.97 -1.18 -3.60
CA GLY A 775 -6.18 -0.39 -3.84
C GLY A 775 -5.92 0.98 -4.47
N LEU A 776 -4.68 1.51 -4.38
CA LEU A 776 -4.31 2.79 -5.01
C LEU A 776 -4.46 2.76 -6.53
N ARG A 777 -4.23 1.58 -7.14
CA ARG A 777 -4.47 1.36 -8.56
C ARG A 777 -5.91 1.64 -8.98
N ALA A 778 -6.88 1.27 -8.14
CA ALA A 778 -8.28 1.57 -8.41
C ALA A 778 -8.50 3.10 -8.36
N GLY A 779 -7.90 3.79 -7.39
CA GLY A 779 -7.92 5.26 -7.32
C GLY A 779 -7.38 5.93 -8.59
N PHE A 780 -6.18 5.53 -9.04
CA PHE A 780 -5.59 6.03 -10.28
C PHE A 780 -6.48 5.80 -11.51
N VAL A 781 -6.97 4.56 -11.70
CA VAL A 781 -7.85 4.22 -12.83
C VAL A 781 -9.11 5.10 -12.84
N SER A 782 -9.69 5.35 -11.66
CA SER A 782 -10.92 6.14 -11.49
C SER A 782 -10.73 7.62 -11.84
N GLU A 783 -9.52 8.14 -11.66
CA GLU A 783 -9.16 9.49 -12.07
C GLU A 783 -8.81 9.56 -13.55
N ALA A 784 -8.00 8.62 -14.05
CA ALA A 784 -7.57 8.57 -15.45
C ALA A 784 -8.75 8.39 -16.42
N ILE A 785 -9.76 7.62 -16.04
CA ILE A 785 -10.94 7.34 -16.89
C ILE A 785 -11.81 8.58 -17.13
N LYS A 786 -11.63 9.67 -16.36
CA LYS A 786 -12.28 10.97 -16.65
C LYS A 786 -11.84 11.55 -17.99
N PHE A 787 -10.62 11.21 -18.41
CA PHE A 787 -9.96 11.87 -19.53
C PHE A 787 -9.52 10.88 -20.62
N LEU A 788 -9.47 9.57 -20.31
CA LEU A 788 -8.93 8.55 -21.21
C LEU A 788 -9.83 7.30 -21.28
N PRO A 789 -9.96 6.68 -22.46
CA PRO A 789 -10.69 5.43 -22.60
C PRO A 789 -10.00 4.26 -21.86
N PRO A 790 -10.79 3.28 -21.35
CA PRO A 790 -10.25 2.12 -20.62
C PRO A 790 -9.18 1.31 -21.37
N SER A 791 -9.28 1.24 -22.69
CA SER A 791 -8.29 0.58 -23.55
C SER A 791 -6.91 1.25 -23.47
N LEU A 792 -6.84 2.58 -23.48
CA LEU A 792 -5.59 3.34 -23.34
C LEU A 792 -5.05 3.23 -21.91
N ILE A 793 -5.90 3.32 -20.89
CA ILE A 793 -5.49 3.18 -19.48
C ILE A 793 -4.92 1.78 -19.22
N GLY A 794 -5.57 0.75 -19.75
CA GLY A 794 -5.12 -0.63 -19.64
C GLY A 794 -3.79 -0.84 -20.35
N ARG A 795 -3.69 -0.43 -21.62
CA ARG A 795 -2.54 -0.69 -22.49
C ARG A 795 -1.31 0.16 -22.15
N TYR A 796 -1.50 1.44 -21.89
CA TYR A 796 -0.39 2.41 -21.81
C TYR A 796 -0.12 2.91 -20.40
N PHE A 797 -1.02 2.80 -19.42
CA PHE A 797 -0.76 3.33 -18.07
C PHE A 797 -0.58 2.25 -17.01
N THR A 798 -1.37 1.18 -17.06
CA THR A 798 -1.46 0.23 -15.93
C THR A 798 -1.04 -1.22 -16.26
N GLY A 799 -0.94 -1.60 -17.53
CA GLY A 799 -0.63 -2.97 -17.97
C GLY A 799 -1.78 -3.96 -17.67
N GLN A 800 -3.02 -3.52 -17.93
CA GLN A 800 -4.26 -4.21 -17.59
C GLN A 800 -5.08 -4.50 -18.85
N SER A 801 -5.83 -5.60 -18.86
CA SER A 801 -6.84 -5.80 -19.91
C SER A 801 -7.96 -4.79 -19.74
N GLU A 802 -8.56 -4.38 -20.86
CA GLU A 802 -9.65 -3.42 -20.90
C GLU A 802 -10.81 -3.81 -19.95
N ASN A 803 -11.24 -5.08 -19.96
CA ASN A 803 -12.29 -5.60 -19.07
C ASN A 803 -11.96 -5.40 -17.58
N LEU A 804 -10.69 -5.50 -17.21
CA LEU A 804 -10.26 -5.34 -15.82
C LEU A 804 -10.16 -3.86 -15.43
N VAL A 805 -10.02 -2.94 -16.40
CA VAL A 805 -10.14 -1.50 -16.17
C VAL A 805 -11.60 -1.12 -15.97
N TYR A 806 -12.52 -1.63 -16.80
CA TYR A 806 -13.97 -1.45 -16.63
C TYR A 806 -14.47 -1.93 -15.27
N TYR A 807 -13.91 -3.01 -14.75
CA TYR A 807 -14.28 -3.52 -13.43
C TYR A 807 -14.06 -2.52 -12.28
N TYR A 808 -13.19 -1.52 -12.43
CA TYR A 808 -13.02 -0.46 -11.41
C TYR A 808 -14.06 0.67 -11.52
N LEU A 809 -14.78 0.76 -12.64
CA LEU A 809 -15.81 1.77 -12.90
C LEU A 809 -17.09 1.53 -12.08
N LEU A 810 -17.51 0.26 -11.99
CA LEU A 810 -18.77 -0.20 -11.37
C LEU A 810 -18.88 0.03 -9.84
N LEU A 811 -17.86 0.58 -9.18
CA LEU A 811 -17.71 0.53 -7.71
C LEU A 811 -17.90 1.87 -6.99
N HIS A 812 -18.18 2.96 -7.72
CA HIS A 812 -18.07 4.32 -7.18
C HIS A 812 -19.36 5.00 -6.70
N ASP A 813 -20.53 4.34 -6.76
CA ASP A 813 -21.79 4.90 -6.26
C ASP A 813 -22.45 3.99 -5.22
N GLU A 814 -22.00 4.07 -3.96
CA GLU A 814 -22.82 3.60 -2.83
C GLU A 814 -23.76 4.74 -2.40
N GLY A 815 -24.98 4.76 -2.94
CA GLY A 815 -26.07 5.61 -2.43
C GLY A 815 -27.10 6.17 -3.43
N ALA A 816 -26.91 5.98 -4.74
CA ALA A 816 -27.87 6.37 -5.78
C ALA A 816 -28.33 5.14 -6.59
N LEU A 817 -29.50 5.21 -7.24
CA LEU A 817 -29.95 4.24 -8.26
C LEU A 817 -28.75 3.90 -9.16
N SER A 818 -28.50 2.61 -9.39
CA SER A 818 -27.39 2.20 -10.25
C SER A 818 -27.57 2.80 -11.65
N HIS A 819 -26.45 3.09 -12.33
CA HIS A 819 -26.46 3.63 -13.68
C HIS A 819 -27.36 2.82 -14.63
N ASP A 820 -27.34 1.50 -14.47
CA ASP A 820 -28.07 0.53 -15.29
C ASP A 820 -29.59 0.59 -15.04
N GLU A 821 -30.00 0.77 -13.78
CA GLU A 821 -31.40 0.98 -13.41
C GLU A 821 -31.94 2.29 -14.01
N MET A 822 -31.12 3.34 -14.01
CA MET A 822 -31.51 4.62 -14.60
C MET A 822 -31.68 4.54 -16.13
N LEU A 823 -30.75 3.87 -16.84
CA LEU A 823 -30.87 3.68 -18.28
C LEU A 823 -32.10 2.82 -18.63
N CYS A 824 -32.39 1.77 -17.85
CA CYS A 824 -33.59 0.97 -18.05
C CYS A 824 -34.87 1.79 -17.84
N GLU A 825 -34.96 2.58 -16.76
CA GLU A 825 -36.12 3.47 -16.55
C GLU A 825 -36.30 4.46 -17.70
N MET A 826 -35.20 5.04 -18.18
CA MET A 826 -35.21 5.97 -19.30
C MET A 826 -35.67 5.31 -20.60
N LEU A 827 -35.17 4.12 -20.91
CA LEU A 827 -35.63 3.31 -22.05
C LEU A 827 -37.13 3.06 -21.95
N MET A 828 -37.63 2.64 -20.77
CA MET A 828 -39.05 2.35 -20.56
C MET A 828 -39.93 3.59 -20.72
N ARG A 829 -39.49 4.73 -20.17
CA ARG A 829 -40.19 6.02 -20.30
C ARG A 829 -40.24 6.48 -21.75
N ASN A 830 -39.12 6.42 -22.48
CA ASN A 830 -39.08 6.76 -23.89
C ASN A 830 -39.98 5.85 -24.72
N GLN A 831 -39.91 4.54 -24.49
CA GLN A 831 -40.72 3.57 -25.22
C GLN A 831 -42.22 3.78 -24.98
N SER A 832 -42.64 4.06 -23.75
CA SER A 832 -44.06 4.35 -23.46
C SER A 832 -44.58 5.51 -24.31
N ARG A 833 -43.81 6.60 -24.42
CA ARG A 833 -44.19 7.77 -25.23
C ARG A 833 -44.24 7.44 -26.71
N VAL A 834 -43.25 6.70 -27.22
CA VAL A 834 -43.20 6.28 -28.63
C VAL A 834 -44.43 5.44 -28.99
N MET A 835 -44.84 4.51 -28.11
CA MET A 835 -46.05 3.70 -28.31
C MET A 835 -47.33 4.54 -28.30
N ASP A 836 -47.36 5.61 -27.50
CA ASP A 836 -48.47 6.58 -27.47
C ASP A 836 -48.44 7.56 -28.67
N GLY A 837 -47.57 7.36 -29.65
CA GLY A 837 -47.40 8.25 -30.82
C GLY A 837 -46.72 9.59 -30.49
N ASN A 838 -46.13 9.71 -29.30
CA ASN A 838 -45.45 10.92 -28.83
C ASN A 838 -43.93 10.81 -29.01
N ALA A 839 -43.28 11.93 -29.35
CA ALA A 839 -41.82 11.99 -29.33
C ALA A 839 -41.27 11.78 -27.90
N PRO A 840 -40.12 11.10 -27.76
CA PRO A 840 -39.35 11.06 -26.52
C PRO A 840 -39.09 12.46 -25.96
N LEU A 841 -38.96 12.58 -24.64
CA LEU A 841 -38.91 13.89 -23.97
C LEU A 841 -37.77 14.77 -24.52
N MET A 842 -36.59 14.20 -24.75
CA MET A 842 -35.45 14.94 -25.30
C MET A 842 -35.65 15.35 -26.75
N ALA A 843 -36.15 14.45 -27.60
CA ALA A 843 -36.46 14.76 -28.99
C ALA A 843 -37.48 15.91 -29.10
N LYS A 844 -38.54 15.87 -28.29
CA LYS A 844 -39.52 16.95 -28.18
C LYS A 844 -38.89 18.26 -27.70
N THR A 845 -38.03 18.18 -26.69
CA THR A 845 -37.33 19.35 -26.13
C THR A 845 -36.44 20.03 -27.16
N ILE A 846 -35.73 19.26 -27.99
CA ILE A 846 -34.86 19.78 -29.06
C ILE A 846 -35.67 20.39 -30.21
N ILE A 847 -36.81 19.81 -30.58
CA ILE A 847 -37.72 20.42 -31.57
C ILE A 847 -38.25 21.76 -31.05
N GLU A 848 -38.76 21.80 -29.82
CA GLU A 848 -39.24 23.03 -29.19
C GLU A 848 -38.13 24.07 -29.01
N LEU A 849 -36.91 23.61 -28.71
CA LEU A 849 -35.72 24.46 -28.63
C LEU A 849 -35.41 25.05 -30.01
N ASN A 850 -35.33 24.25 -31.06
CA ASN A 850 -34.99 24.72 -32.40
C ASN A 850 -36.00 25.75 -32.90
N MET A 851 -37.30 25.54 -32.65
CA MET A 851 -38.34 26.54 -32.94
C MET A 851 -38.15 27.84 -32.14
N ARG A 852 -37.72 27.75 -30.88
CA ARG A 852 -37.44 28.92 -30.04
C ARG A 852 -36.17 29.65 -30.47
N LEU A 853 -35.10 28.93 -30.75
CA LEU A 853 -33.84 29.45 -31.27
C LEU A 853 -34.07 30.17 -32.61
N GLN A 854 -34.87 29.59 -33.50
CA GLN A 854 -35.25 30.22 -34.76
C GLN A 854 -35.96 31.56 -34.53
N LYS A 855 -36.96 31.60 -33.65
CA LYS A 855 -37.66 32.85 -33.29
C LYS A 855 -36.74 33.87 -32.61
N ALA A 856 -35.90 33.42 -31.68
CA ALA A 856 -34.99 34.30 -30.93
C ALA A 856 -33.93 34.93 -31.84
N ILE A 857 -33.29 34.13 -32.71
CA ILE A 857 -32.31 34.62 -33.69
C ILE A 857 -32.94 35.60 -34.67
N LEU A 858 -34.17 35.34 -35.14
CA LEU A 858 -34.90 36.27 -36.02
C LEU A 858 -35.25 37.60 -35.34
N THR A 859 -35.57 37.55 -34.05
CA THR A 859 -35.97 38.74 -33.27
C THR A 859 -34.76 39.60 -32.89
N ASN A 860 -33.78 39.00 -32.21
CA ASN A 860 -32.58 39.69 -31.73
C ASN A 860 -31.39 38.71 -31.66
N PRO A 861 -30.50 38.71 -32.67
CA PRO A 861 -29.37 37.79 -32.74
C PRO A 861 -28.43 37.86 -31.53
N ASP A 862 -28.07 39.05 -31.05
CA ASP A 862 -27.12 39.19 -29.94
C ASP A 862 -27.71 38.68 -28.62
N GLU A 863 -28.98 39.00 -28.35
CA GLU A 863 -29.70 38.50 -27.18
C GLU A 863 -29.88 36.98 -27.24
N ALA A 864 -30.13 36.42 -28.43
CA ALA A 864 -30.23 34.97 -28.63
C ALA A 864 -28.89 34.27 -28.38
N ILE A 865 -27.77 34.84 -28.84
CA ILE A 865 -26.43 34.29 -28.61
C ILE A 865 -26.12 34.23 -27.10
N THR A 866 -26.42 35.29 -26.36
CA THR A 866 -26.20 35.34 -24.91
C THR A 866 -27.16 34.41 -24.15
N THR A 867 -28.46 34.46 -24.47
CA THR A 867 -29.51 33.68 -23.78
C THR A 867 -29.32 32.18 -23.97
N HIS A 868 -29.01 31.75 -25.19
CA HIS A 868 -28.84 30.32 -25.51
C HIS A 868 -27.39 29.84 -25.47
N ARG A 869 -26.46 30.72 -25.03
CA ARG A 869 -25.02 30.45 -24.91
C ARG A 869 -24.44 29.81 -26.17
N LEU A 870 -24.73 30.45 -27.31
CA LEU A 870 -24.28 29.96 -28.59
C LEU A 870 -22.77 30.19 -28.77
N MET A 871 -22.08 29.20 -29.33
CA MET A 871 -20.66 29.25 -29.66
C MET A 871 -20.41 28.70 -31.07
N SER A 872 -19.35 29.18 -31.70
CA SER A 872 -18.78 28.62 -32.92
C SER A 872 -17.27 28.50 -32.77
N LEU A 873 -16.63 27.61 -33.54
CA LEU A 873 -15.18 27.49 -33.49
C LEU A 873 -14.50 28.77 -34.00
N SER A 874 -13.49 29.24 -33.27
CA SER A 874 -12.70 30.41 -33.67
C SER A 874 -11.69 30.02 -34.76
N ARG A 875 -11.56 30.84 -35.81
CA ARG A 875 -10.58 30.62 -36.88
C ARG A 875 -9.22 31.25 -36.51
N ILE A 876 -8.12 30.65 -36.99
CA ILE A 876 -6.75 31.18 -36.82
C ILE A 876 -6.51 32.45 -37.69
N LYS A 877 -7.39 32.75 -38.66
CA LYS A 877 -7.33 33.94 -39.54
C LYS A 877 -8.59 34.80 -39.32
N LYS A 878 -8.49 36.14 -39.47
CA LYS A 878 -9.53 37.21 -39.28
C LYS A 878 -10.85 37.08 -40.10
N ALA A 879 -11.23 35.90 -40.56
CA ALA A 879 -12.50 35.68 -41.26
C ALA A 879 -13.67 35.56 -40.26
N PRO A 880 -14.91 35.93 -40.65
CA PRO A 880 -16.09 35.81 -39.80
C PRO A 880 -16.34 34.34 -39.41
N ASN A 881 -16.76 34.10 -38.18
CA ASN A 881 -17.22 32.80 -37.69
C ASN A 881 -18.76 32.68 -37.76
N GLY A 882 -19.31 31.53 -37.36
CA GLY A 882 -20.76 31.29 -37.41
C GLY A 882 -21.59 32.30 -36.59
N LEU A 883 -21.07 32.79 -35.45
CA LEU A 883 -21.75 33.82 -34.66
C LEU A 883 -21.72 35.19 -35.35
N ASP A 884 -20.62 35.51 -36.04
CA ASP A 884 -20.49 36.77 -36.77
C ASP A 884 -21.49 36.82 -37.94
N LEU A 885 -21.71 35.70 -38.62
CA LEU A 885 -22.75 35.58 -39.66
C LEU A 885 -24.16 35.74 -39.10
N ILE A 886 -24.44 35.18 -37.91
CA ILE A 886 -25.72 35.36 -37.22
C ILE A 886 -25.93 36.83 -36.83
N ARG A 887 -24.90 37.51 -36.33
CA ARG A 887 -24.95 38.95 -35.97
C ARG A 887 -25.16 39.86 -37.17
N ALA A 888 -24.46 39.57 -38.27
CA ALA A 888 -24.53 40.38 -39.48
C ALA A 888 -25.86 40.21 -40.25
N LYS A 889 -26.65 39.16 -39.96
CA LYS A 889 -27.83 38.75 -40.74
C LYS A 889 -27.51 38.50 -42.23
N ASP A 890 -26.25 38.17 -42.53
CA ASP A 890 -25.73 37.93 -43.89
C ASP A 890 -26.16 36.56 -44.48
N VAL A 891 -27.16 35.91 -43.87
CA VAL A 891 -27.57 34.54 -44.16
C VAL A 891 -29.07 34.51 -44.43
N THR A 892 -29.46 33.93 -45.57
CA THR A 892 -30.85 33.86 -46.02
C THR A 892 -31.67 32.77 -45.34
N GLU A 893 -31.06 31.62 -45.00
CA GLU A 893 -31.77 30.47 -44.43
C GLU A 893 -30.88 29.60 -43.53
N PHE A 894 -31.30 29.40 -42.28
CA PHE A 894 -30.62 28.55 -41.30
C PHE A 894 -31.22 27.15 -41.27
N ALA A 895 -30.37 26.11 -41.23
CA ALA A 895 -30.80 24.76 -40.88
C ALA A 895 -30.54 24.49 -39.40
N PHE A 896 -31.60 24.14 -38.65
CA PHE A 896 -31.52 23.80 -37.23
C PHE A 896 -31.44 22.28 -37.07
N ASN A 897 -30.22 21.73 -37.08
CA ASN A 897 -29.99 20.31 -36.87
C ASN A 897 -29.97 19.97 -35.37
N ALA A 898 -30.08 18.68 -35.04
CA ALA A 898 -30.02 18.23 -33.65
C ALA A 898 -28.67 18.56 -32.97
N THR A 899 -27.56 18.57 -33.72
CA THR A 899 -26.20 18.75 -33.17
C THR A 899 -25.62 20.16 -33.34
N HIS A 900 -26.18 20.95 -34.26
CA HIS A 900 -25.70 22.30 -34.57
C HIS A 900 -26.70 23.07 -35.45
N ILE A 901 -26.55 24.39 -35.47
CA ILE A 901 -27.20 25.28 -36.44
C ILE A 901 -26.24 25.53 -37.59
N CYS A 902 -26.68 25.29 -38.81
CA CYS A 902 -25.93 25.52 -40.03
C CYS A 902 -26.43 26.80 -40.73
N PRO A 903 -25.55 27.81 -40.92
CA PRO A 903 -25.90 29.04 -41.64
C PRO A 903 -25.98 28.88 -43.16
N PHE A 904 -25.80 27.68 -43.70
CA PHE A 904 -25.82 27.44 -45.15
C PHE A 904 -26.90 26.43 -45.56
N ASN A 905 -27.96 26.30 -44.75
CA ASN A 905 -29.05 25.34 -44.97
C ASN A 905 -28.56 23.93 -45.38
N ASN A 906 -27.58 23.39 -44.64
CA ASN A 906 -26.93 22.09 -44.90
C ASN A 906 -26.26 21.93 -46.29
N THR A 907 -26.08 23.02 -47.03
CA THR A 907 -25.39 23.05 -48.33
C THR A 907 -24.03 23.72 -48.18
N CYS A 908 -22.95 22.92 -48.14
CA CYS A 908 -21.61 23.45 -47.88
C CYS A 908 -21.10 24.35 -49.04
N PRO A 909 -20.72 25.62 -48.80
CA PRO A 909 -20.14 26.46 -49.83
C PRO A 909 -18.73 25.99 -50.22
N GLN A 910 -18.27 26.32 -51.43
CA GLN A 910 -16.96 25.88 -51.93
C GLN A 910 -15.80 26.26 -51.01
N GLU A 911 -15.87 27.41 -50.35
CA GLU A 911 -14.86 27.85 -49.39
C GLU A 911 -14.75 26.92 -48.16
N VAL A 912 -15.88 26.37 -47.69
CA VAL A 912 -15.91 25.41 -46.57
C VAL A 912 -15.34 24.07 -47.03
N ILE A 913 -15.69 23.64 -48.25
CA ILE A 913 -15.19 22.39 -48.83
C ILE A 913 -13.66 22.47 -49.02
N GLN A 914 -13.16 23.57 -49.58
CA GLN A 914 -11.74 23.82 -49.75
C GLN A 914 -10.99 23.94 -48.41
N MET A 915 -11.64 24.50 -47.38
CA MET A 915 -11.06 24.65 -46.04
C MET A 915 -10.95 23.34 -45.27
N LEU A 916 -11.99 22.51 -45.30
CA LEU A 916 -12.08 21.30 -44.49
C LEU A 916 -11.63 20.04 -45.24
N GLY A 917 -11.47 20.11 -46.57
CA GLY A 917 -11.11 18.98 -47.42
C GLY A 917 -12.19 17.90 -47.50
N ALA A 918 -13.39 18.17 -47.00
CA ALA A 918 -14.53 17.26 -46.99
C ALA A 918 -15.85 18.03 -46.94
N THR A 919 -16.88 17.49 -47.57
CA THR A 919 -18.26 17.96 -47.43
C THR A 919 -18.84 17.48 -46.09
N ASN A 920 -19.77 18.25 -45.51
CA ASN A 920 -20.53 17.86 -44.31
C ASN A 920 -19.67 17.50 -43.08
N ALA A 921 -18.43 18.01 -43.01
CA ALA A 921 -17.55 17.89 -41.85
C ALA A 921 -17.94 18.88 -40.74
N CYS A 922 -19.23 18.89 -40.35
CA CYS A 922 -19.81 19.93 -39.52
C CYS A 922 -19.11 20.05 -38.17
N ALA A 923 -18.60 18.95 -37.59
CA ALA A 923 -17.83 18.94 -36.35
C ALA A 923 -16.62 19.90 -36.37
N LEU A 924 -15.97 20.03 -37.53
CA LEU A 924 -14.78 20.87 -37.75
C LEU A 924 -15.14 22.27 -38.29
N CYS A 925 -16.39 22.48 -38.69
CA CYS A 925 -16.81 23.69 -39.39
C CYS A 925 -16.84 24.91 -38.44
N PRO A 926 -16.11 26.00 -38.75
CA PRO A 926 -16.11 27.22 -37.95
C PRO A 926 -17.42 28.02 -38.05
N TYR A 927 -18.25 27.71 -39.05
CA TYR A 927 -19.56 28.33 -39.23
C TYR A 927 -20.68 27.58 -38.51
N ALA A 928 -20.44 26.34 -38.06
CA ALA A 928 -21.43 25.59 -37.30
C ALA A 928 -21.58 26.17 -35.89
N VAL A 929 -22.79 26.63 -35.58
CA VAL A 929 -23.13 27.26 -34.29
C VAL A 929 -23.76 26.22 -33.38
N ARG A 930 -23.33 26.15 -32.12
CA ARG A 930 -23.74 25.15 -31.14
C ARG A 930 -24.04 25.83 -29.82
N GLY A 931 -24.79 25.15 -28.96
CA GLY A 931 -25.13 25.64 -27.62
C GLY A 931 -25.29 24.46 -26.67
N VAL A 932 -25.40 24.75 -25.38
CA VAL A 932 -25.48 23.76 -24.28
C VAL A 932 -26.56 22.71 -24.53
N GLU A 933 -27.64 23.10 -25.19
CA GLU A 933 -28.78 22.23 -25.44
C GLU A 933 -28.53 21.18 -26.55
N HIS A 934 -27.51 21.37 -27.39
CA HIS A 934 -27.13 20.39 -28.44
C HIS A 934 -26.27 19.24 -27.89
N ILE A 935 -25.81 19.35 -26.64
CA ILE A 935 -24.90 18.40 -25.99
C ILE A 935 -25.37 16.93 -26.13
N PRO A 936 -26.65 16.56 -25.85
CA PRO A 936 -27.09 15.16 -25.96
C PRO A 936 -26.95 14.57 -27.38
N ALA A 937 -27.28 15.36 -28.39
CA ALA A 937 -27.18 14.94 -29.79
C ALA A 937 -25.72 14.90 -30.26
N ILE A 938 -24.87 15.82 -29.80
CA ILE A 938 -23.41 15.80 -30.01
C ILE A 938 -22.81 14.50 -29.44
N GLY A 939 -23.22 14.12 -28.22
CA GLY A 939 -22.82 12.86 -27.59
C GLY A 939 -23.22 11.63 -28.40
N ALA A 940 -24.44 11.60 -28.95
CA ALA A 940 -24.91 10.51 -29.82
C ALA A 940 -24.16 10.45 -31.16
N GLN A 941 -23.91 11.60 -31.80
CA GLN A 941 -23.19 11.69 -33.08
C GLN A 941 -21.70 11.33 -32.93
N LYS A 942 -21.09 11.67 -31.79
CA LYS A 942 -19.73 11.22 -31.42
C LYS A 942 -19.64 9.69 -31.39
N ASP A 943 -20.60 9.03 -30.76
CA ASP A 943 -20.60 7.56 -30.66
C ASP A 943 -20.87 6.90 -32.02
N GLN A 944 -21.74 7.48 -32.84
CA GLN A 944 -21.95 7.07 -34.24
C GLN A 944 -20.64 7.12 -35.06
N TYR A 945 -19.85 8.20 -34.95
CA TYR A 945 -18.55 8.27 -35.63
C TYR A 945 -17.54 7.26 -35.10
N LYS A 946 -17.55 6.96 -33.79
CA LYS A 946 -16.72 5.88 -33.23
C LYS A 946 -17.11 4.51 -33.79
N GLU A 947 -18.41 4.25 -33.98
CA GLU A 947 -18.91 3.03 -34.63
C GLU A 947 -18.43 2.93 -36.09
N PHE A 948 -18.52 4.01 -36.87
CA PHE A 948 -18.00 4.03 -38.24
C PHE A 948 -16.49 3.78 -38.31
N MET A 949 -15.70 4.39 -37.42
CA MET A 949 -14.25 4.14 -37.35
C MET A 949 -13.93 2.65 -37.15
N VAL A 950 -14.62 2.00 -36.20
CA VAL A 950 -14.42 0.57 -35.93
C VAL A 950 -14.81 -0.28 -37.14
N GLY A 951 -15.93 0.04 -37.80
CA GLY A 951 -16.36 -0.64 -39.02
C GLY A 951 -15.30 -0.58 -40.13
N ILE A 952 -14.74 0.61 -40.38
CA ILE A 952 -13.69 0.81 -41.40
C ILE A 952 -12.40 0.05 -41.04
N LEU A 953 -11.98 0.05 -39.76
CA LEU A 953 -10.82 -0.74 -39.33
C LEU A 953 -11.01 -2.25 -39.57
N THR A 954 -12.22 -2.77 -39.39
CA THR A 954 -12.54 -4.16 -39.74
C THR A 954 -12.38 -4.41 -41.24
N MET A 955 -12.87 -3.49 -42.08
CA MET A 955 -12.72 -3.60 -43.54
C MET A 955 -11.24 -3.57 -43.98
N ILE A 956 -10.44 -2.68 -43.38
CA ILE A 956 -8.99 -2.60 -43.61
C ILE A 956 -8.32 -3.92 -43.21
N GLN A 957 -8.68 -4.51 -42.07
CA GLN A 957 -8.14 -5.80 -41.65
C GLN A 957 -8.48 -6.93 -42.62
N GLU A 958 -9.70 -6.96 -43.19
CA GLU A 958 -10.07 -7.96 -44.22
C GLU A 958 -9.29 -7.77 -45.53
N LEU A 959 -9.02 -6.53 -45.95
CA LEU A 959 -8.16 -6.27 -47.12
C LEU A 959 -6.72 -6.71 -46.86
N LEU A 960 -6.17 -6.44 -45.67
CA LEU A 960 -4.81 -6.84 -45.30
C LEU A 960 -4.63 -8.37 -45.20
N ARG A 961 -5.72 -9.14 -45.00
CA ARG A 961 -5.68 -10.61 -45.06
C ARG A 961 -5.49 -11.17 -46.46
N ARG A 962 -5.78 -10.39 -47.51
CA ARG A 962 -5.53 -10.79 -48.90
C ARG A 962 -4.03 -10.81 -49.18
N LYS A 963 -3.62 -11.63 -50.16
CA LYS A 963 -2.24 -11.62 -50.65
C LYS A 963 -1.88 -10.23 -51.21
N PRO A 964 -0.62 -9.76 -51.10
CA PRO A 964 -0.23 -8.40 -51.48
C PRO A 964 -0.60 -8.01 -52.92
N ASP A 965 -0.53 -8.96 -53.86
CA ASP A 965 -0.88 -8.81 -55.28
C ASP A 965 -2.39 -8.66 -55.56
N GLN A 966 -3.23 -8.95 -54.56
CA GLN A 966 -4.70 -8.88 -54.63
C GLN A 966 -5.27 -7.75 -53.76
N ARG A 967 -4.41 -6.83 -53.29
CA ARG A 967 -4.81 -5.64 -52.54
C ARG A 967 -4.95 -4.49 -53.52
N SER A 968 -6.15 -3.93 -53.59
CA SER A 968 -6.36 -2.65 -54.28
C SER A 968 -5.77 -1.55 -53.40
N GLU A 969 -4.70 -0.90 -53.87
CA GLU A 969 -4.10 0.26 -53.18
C GLU A 969 -5.09 1.43 -53.12
N GLU A 970 -5.92 1.59 -54.15
CA GLU A 970 -6.96 2.62 -54.21
C GLU A 970 -8.05 2.41 -53.13
N ASP A 971 -8.46 1.16 -52.90
CA ASP A 971 -9.45 0.83 -51.86
C ASP A 971 -8.87 1.05 -50.45
N MET A 972 -7.59 0.70 -50.25
CA MET A 972 -6.89 0.94 -48.97
C MET A 972 -6.78 2.44 -48.67
N GLU A 973 -6.33 3.23 -49.63
CA GLU A 973 -6.22 4.69 -49.47
C GLU A 973 -7.59 5.35 -49.25
N LYS A 974 -8.65 4.82 -49.90
CA LYS A 974 -10.03 5.27 -49.66
C LYS A 974 -10.47 4.99 -48.22
N LEU A 975 -10.29 3.76 -47.73
CA LEU A 975 -10.68 3.38 -46.36
C LEU A 975 -9.87 4.14 -45.30
N GLU A 976 -8.58 4.36 -45.52
CA GLU A 976 -7.73 5.17 -44.63
C GLU A 976 -8.23 6.62 -44.57
N ARG A 977 -8.60 7.21 -45.70
CA ARG A 977 -9.20 8.57 -45.76
C ARG A 977 -10.55 8.64 -45.03
N GLU A 978 -11.41 7.63 -45.18
CA GLU A 978 -12.69 7.55 -44.49
C GLU A 978 -12.51 7.38 -42.97
N HIS A 979 -11.57 6.52 -42.54
CA HIS A 979 -11.21 6.36 -41.14
C HIS A 979 -10.74 7.69 -40.53
N ASP A 980 -9.81 8.38 -41.19
CA ASP A 980 -9.28 9.66 -40.73
C ASP A 980 -10.34 10.76 -40.72
N HIS A 981 -11.30 10.71 -41.65
CA HIS A 981 -12.44 11.62 -41.65
C HIS A 981 -13.30 11.44 -40.38
N TYR A 982 -13.73 10.21 -40.07
CA TYR A 982 -14.55 9.95 -38.87
C TYR A 982 -13.78 10.18 -37.57
N ALA A 983 -12.50 9.82 -37.52
CA ALA A 983 -11.64 10.04 -36.36
C ALA A 983 -11.53 11.53 -36.00
N ARG A 984 -11.29 12.39 -37.01
CA ARG A 984 -11.22 13.85 -36.81
C ARG A 984 -12.53 14.42 -36.31
N GLN A 985 -13.66 13.96 -36.83
CA GLN A 985 -14.98 14.43 -36.38
C GLN A 985 -15.31 13.96 -34.96
N ALA A 986 -15.03 12.70 -34.61
CA ALA A 986 -15.27 12.15 -33.28
C ALA A 986 -14.47 12.90 -32.19
N VAL A 987 -13.18 13.16 -32.45
CA VAL A 987 -12.31 13.90 -31.51
C VAL A 987 -12.79 15.34 -31.34
N MET A 988 -13.20 16.01 -32.42
CA MET A 988 -13.71 17.38 -32.31
C MET A 988 -15.06 17.47 -31.60
N LEU A 989 -15.98 16.53 -31.84
CA LEU A 989 -17.24 16.49 -31.09
C LEU A 989 -16.99 16.26 -29.60
N GLU A 990 -16.00 15.45 -29.23
CA GLU A 990 -15.59 15.24 -27.84
C GLU A 990 -15.02 16.52 -27.19
N ALA A 991 -14.17 17.27 -27.92
CA ALA A 991 -13.67 18.55 -27.45
C ALA A 991 -14.79 19.60 -27.30
N LEU A 992 -15.72 19.67 -28.26
CA LEU A 992 -16.88 20.57 -28.25
C LEU A 992 -17.83 20.27 -27.08
N GLU A 993 -18.10 18.99 -26.84
CA GLU A 993 -18.91 18.50 -25.72
C GLU A 993 -18.31 18.96 -24.38
N LEU A 994 -17.00 18.75 -24.18
CA LEU A 994 -16.30 19.20 -22.96
C LEU A 994 -16.37 20.72 -22.77
N GLN A 995 -16.17 21.48 -23.84
CA GLN A 995 -16.25 22.94 -23.81
C GLN A 995 -17.65 23.43 -23.44
N LEU A 996 -18.70 22.83 -24.02
CA LEU A 996 -20.09 23.19 -23.71
C LEU A 996 -20.49 22.81 -22.27
N ILE A 997 -19.94 21.72 -21.73
CA ILE A 997 -20.11 21.35 -20.31
C ILE A 997 -19.44 22.38 -19.40
N GLU A 998 -18.23 22.82 -19.72
CA GLU A 998 -17.53 23.86 -18.97
C GLU A 998 -18.30 25.19 -18.97
N MET A 999 -18.82 25.59 -20.14
CA MET A 999 -19.73 26.75 -20.29
C MET A 999 -21.02 26.59 -19.47
N THR A 1000 -21.46 25.35 -19.19
CA THR A 1000 -22.62 25.08 -18.34
C THR A 1000 -22.28 25.29 -16.86
N ASN A 1001 -21.12 24.79 -16.42
CA ASN A 1001 -20.68 24.82 -15.02
C ASN A 1001 -20.29 26.23 -14.54
N ASN A 1002 -19.79 27.11 -15.43
CA ASN A 1002 -19.27 28.44 -15.07
C ASN A 1002 -20.33 29.56 -14.92
N GLY A 1003 -21.63 29.24 -15.05
CA GLY A 1003 -22.72 29.98 -14.38
C GLY A 1003 -22.91 31.50 -14.63
N GLN A 1004 -23.50 31.88 -15.78
CA GLN A 1004 -24.43 33.02 -15.80
C GLN A 1004 -25.86 32.50 -15.89
N ALA A 1005 -26.39 32.06 -14.75
CA ALA A 1005 -27.78 31.64 -14.60
C ALA A 1005 -28.66 32.89 -14.53
N ASN A 1006 -29.41 33.18 -15.60
CA ASN A 1006 -30.69 33.92 -15.58
C ASN A 1006 -31.28 33.99 -17.00
N ALA A 1007 -31.67 32.83 -17.55
CA ALA A 1007 -32.69 32.62 -18.58
C ALA A 1007 -32.52 31.21 -19.19
N LEU A 1008 -32.80 30.16 -18.42
CA LEU A 1008 -32.85 28.80 -18.97
C LEU A 1008 -34.32 28.43 -19.18
N ILE A 1009 -34.73 28.25 -20.44
CA ILE A 1009 -35.98 27.56 -20.78
C ILE A 1009 -35.65 26.08 -21.12
N ALA A 1010 -34.93 25.43 -20.21
CA ALA A 1010 -35.10 24.01 -19.95
C ALA A 1010 -35.58 23.96 -18.49
N LYS A 1011 -36.83 23.54 -18.25
CA LYS A 1011 -37.49 23.62 -16.93
C LYS A 1011 -36.72 22.91 -15.80
N ASN A 1012 -35.71 22.10 -16.12
CA ASN A 1012 -34.80 21.49 -15.15
C ASN A 1012 -33.36 21.43 -15.70
N GLY A 1013 -32.57 22.50 -15.53
CA GLY A 1013 -31.13 22.45 -15.82
C GLY A 1013 -30.39 21.36 -15.02
N GLN A 1014 -30.93 20.95 -13.87
CA GLN A 1014 -30.44 19.80 -13.11
C GLN A 1014 -30.70 18.44 -13.78
N GLU A 1015 -31.69 18.31 -14.67
CA GLU A 1015 -31.92 17.07 -15.42
C GLU A 1015 -30.92 16.92 -16.56
N ILE A 1016 -30.61 18.00 -17.29
CA ILE A 1016 -29.60 17.99 -18.37
C ILE A 1016 -28.19 17.83 -17.78
N ILE A 1017 -27.88 18.58 -16.71
CA ILE A 1017 -26.64 18.43 -15.95
C ILE A 1017 -26.60 17.07 -15.23
N GLY A 1018 -27.73 16.54 -14.77
CA GLY A 1018 -27.85 15.20 -14.19
C GLY A 1018 -27.70 14.09 -15.23
N HIS A 1019 -28.07 14.36 -16.48
CA HIS A 1019 -27.87 13.48 -17.63
C HIS A 1019 -26.39 13.37 -17.99
N TYR A 1020 -25.63 14.47 -17.84
CA TYR A 1020 -24.21 14.55 -18.19
C TYR A 1020 -23.24 14.30 -17.03
N LYS A 1021 -23.59 14.68 -15.79
CA LYS A 1021 -22.84 14.32 -14.57
C LYS A 1021 -22.80 12.81 -14.32
N LYS A 1022 -23.51 12.02 -15.14
CA LYS A 1022 -23.61 10.56 -15.08
C LYS A 1022 -22.89 9.82 -16.22
N ILE A 1023 -21.98 10.47 -16.97
CA ILE A 1023 -21.35 9.84 -18.14
C ILE A 1023 -19.94 9.34 -17.82
N GLN A 1024 -19.89 8.14 -17.24
CA GLN A 1024 -18.97 7.09 -17.67
C GLN A 1024 -19.80 5.82 -17.84
N ILE A 1025 -20.21 5.56 -19.08
CA ILE A 1025 -20.98 4.37 -19.43
C ILE A 1025 -19.97 3.23 -19.55
N ASP A 1026 -20.23 2.12 -18.86
CA ASP A 1026 -19.46 0.89 -18.99
C ASP A 1026 -19.49 0.33 -20.44
N SER A 1027 -18.62 -0.63 -20.79
CA SER A 1027 -18.67 -1.23 -22.13
C SER A 1027 -19.99 -1.93 -22.42
N ASP A 1028 -20.70 -2.34 -21.38
CA ASP A 1028 -21.79 -3.32 -21.42
C ASP A 1028 -23.17 -2.62 -21.50
N SER A 1029 -23.31 -1.41 -20.95
CA SER A 1029 -24.50 -0.54 -21.11
C SER A 1029 -24.43 0.36 -22.34
N LYS A 1030 -23.35 0.31 -23.13
CA LYS A 1030 -23.23 1.06 -24.39
C LYS A 1030 -24.36 0.74 -25.35
N LEU A 1031 -24.71 -0.55 -25.52
CA LEU A 1031 -25.80 -0.93 -26.42
C LEU A 1031 -27.14 -0.35 -25.95
N LEU A 1032 -27.43 -0.40 -24.65
CA LEU A 1032 -28.64 0.17 -24.06
C LEU A 1032 -28.70 1.70 -24.22
N LYS A 1033 -27.58 2.39 -23.97
CA LYS A 1033 -27.45 3.83 -24.21
C LYS A 1033 -27.63 4.19 -25.68
N ARG A 1034 -27.09 3.38 -26.61
CA ARG A 1034 -27.28 3.58 -28.06
C ARG A 1034 -28.72 3.33 -28.52
N ILE A 1035 -29.46 2.42 -27.87
CA ILE A 1035 -30.92 2.30 -28.08
C ILE A 1035 -31.62 3.60 -27.67
N ILE A 1036 -31.29 4.14 -26.50
CA ILE A 1036 -31.87 5.40 -26.01
C ILE A 1036 -31.50 6.58 -26.93
N ASP A 1037 -30.25 6.66 -27.38
CA ASP A 1037 -29.79 7.69 -28.32
C ASP A 1037 -30.59 7.63 -29.63
N THR A 1038 -30.77 6.43 -30.20
CA THR A 1038 -31.49 6.25 -31.47
C THR A 1038 -33.01 6.39 -31.34
N GLN A 1039 -33.58 6.16 -30.15
CA GLN A 1039 -34.96 6.54 -29.86
C GLN A 1039 -35.13 8.07 -29.87
N ASN A 1040 -34.18 8.81 -29.29
CA ASN A 1040 -34.22 10.27 -29.26
C ASN A 1040 -33.80 10.92 -30.60
N PHE A 1041 -32.88 10.29 -31.32
CA PHE A 1041 -32.26 10.79 -32.55
C PHE A 1041 -32.18 9.66 -33.61
N PRO A 1042 -33.28 9.41 -34.36
CA PRO A 1042 -33.34 8.29 -35.30
C PRO A 1042 -32.26 8.31 -36.39
N ASP A 1043 -31.82 9.50 -36.81
CA ASP A 1043 -30.80 9.67 -37.86
C ASP A 1043 -29.36 9.39 -37.38
N LEU A 1044 -29.14 9.24 -36.06
CA LEU A 1044 -27.82 9.00 -35.46
C LEU A 1044 -27.56 7.51 -35.20
N THR A 1045 -27.97 6.64 -36.13
CA THR A 1045 -27.67 5.20 -36.13
C THR A 1045 -26.46 4.83 -37.01
N SER A 1046 -25.94 3.61 -36.90
CA SER A 1046 -24.88 3.08 -37.77
C SER A 1046 -25.20 1.65 -38.23
N PRO A 1047 -24.63 1.18 -39.35
CA PRO A 1047 -24.84 -0.19 -39.82
C PRO A 1047 -24.41 -1.26 -38.81
N ASP A 1048 -23.34 -1.00 -38.05
CA ASP A 1048 -22.87 -1.86 -36.96
C ASP A 1048 -23.92 -1.97 -35.85
N LEU A 1049 -24.47 -0.82 -35.43
CA LEU A 1049 -25.49 -0.77 -34.40
C LEU A 1049 -26.77 -1.48 -34.83
N ASP A 1050 -27.26 -1.25 -36.05
CA ASP A 1050 -28.47 -1.90 -36.56
C ASP A 1050 -28.33 -3.44 -36.58
N CYS A 1051 -27.14 -3.93 -36.94
CA CYS A 1051 -26.82 -5.36 -36.88
C CYS A 1051 -26.85 -5.89 -35.44
N ARG A 1052 -26.19 -5.20 -34.51
CA ARG A 1052 -26.17 -5.58 -33.08
C ARG A 1052 -27.56 -5.58 -32.46
N LEU A 1053 -28.41 -4.62 -32.80
CA LEU A 1053 -29.79 -4.55 -32.34
C LEU A 1053 -30.66 -5.68 -32.90
N SER A 1054 -30.39 -6.10 -34.14
CA SER A 1054 -31.05 -7.24 -34.75
C SER A 1054 -30.66 -8.56 -34.07
N VAL A 1055 -29.38 -8.74 -33.74
CA VAL A 1055 -28.87 -9.91 -32.97
C VAL A 1055 -29.45 -9.93 -31.55
N LEU A 1056 -29.50 -8.76 -30.88
CA LEU A 1056 -30.12 -8.63 -29.56
C LEU A 1056 -31.59 -9.04 -29.59
N ARG A 1057 -32.36 -8.55 -30.58
CA ARG A 1057 -33.76 -8.94 -30.76
C ARG A 1057 -33.91 -10.44 -30.96
N GLY A 1058 -33.10 -11.04 -31.84
CA GLY A 1058 -33.11 -12.50 -32.05
C GLY A 1058 -32.84 -13.27 -30.76
N THR A 1059 -31.81 -12.86 -30.00
CA THR A 1059 -31.44 -13.48 -28.72
C THR A 1059 -32.59 -13.40 -27.70
N LEU A 1060 -33.27 -12.25 -27.60
CA LEU A 1060 -34.41 -12.05 -26.70
C LEU A 1060 -35.62 -12.91 -27.10
N LEU A 1061 -35.90 -13.02 -28.41
CA LEU A 1061 -36.95 -13.89 -28.91
C LEU A 1061 -36.62 -15.39 -28.68
N MET A 1062 -35.35 -15.79 -28.75
CA MET A 1062 -34.93 -17.18 -28.49
C MET A 1062 -35.15 -17.54 -27.01
N TYR A 1063 -34.99 -16.57 -26.12
CA TYR A 1063 -35.24 -16.74 -24.69
C TYR A 1063 -36.74 -16.96 -24.37
N GLN A 1064 -37.65 -16.43 -25.18
CA GLN A 1064 -39.11 -16.65 -25.04
C GLN A 1064 -39.60 -18.00 -25.59
N GLY A 1065 -38.75 -18.78 -26.27
CA GLY A 1065 -39.10 -20.11 -26.77
C GLY A 1065 -39.99 -20.14 -28.03
N ASP A 1066 -40.36 -19.00 -28.60
CA ASP A 1066 -41.21 -18.94 -29.78
C ASP A 1066 -40.40 -18.87 -31.09
N MET A 1067 -39.89 -20.03 -31.51
CA MET A 1067 -39.17 -20.18 -32.79
C MET A 1067 -40.04 -19.89 -34.03
N ARG A 1068 -41.38 -19.81 -33.90
CA ARG A 1068 -42.27 -19.59 -35.05
C ARG A 1068 -42.35 -18.11 -35.45
N GLU A 1069 -42.10 -17.17 -34.54
CA GLU A 1069 -41.97 -15.76 -34.89
C GLU A 1069 -40.63 -15.41 -35.55
N HIS A 1070 -39.55 -16.15 -35.24
CA HIS A 1070 -38.21 -15.95 -35.80
C HIS A 1070 -38.13 -15.98 -37.33
N LEU A 1071 -39.02 -16.74 -37.96
CA LEU A 1071 -39.03 -16.97 -39.41
C LEU A 1071 -39.96 -16.01 -40.16
N LYS A 1072 -40.80 -15.24 -39.44
CA LYS A 1072 -41.65 -14.23 -40.06
C LYS A 1072 -40.90 -12.91 -40.11
N ILE A 1073 -40.27 -12.63 -41.25
CA ILE A 1073 -40.01 -11.26 -41.66
C ILE A 1073 -41.39 -10.61 -41.81
N GLY A 1074 -41.83 -9.87 -40.78
CA GLY A 1074 -43.05 -9.07 -40.86
C GLY A 1074 -42.97 -8.16 -42.08
N GLN A 1075 -43.83 -8.39 -43.08
CA GLN A 1075 -43.92 -7.63 -44.33
C GLN A 1075 -44.64 -6.29 -44.18
N HIS A 1076 -44.93 -5.87 -42.95
CA HIS A 1076 -45.36 -4.53 -42.60
C HIS A 1076 -44.66 -4.18 -41.30
N ASP A 1077 -43.95 -3.06 -41.21
CA ASP A 1077 -43.68 -2.37 -39.94
C ASP A 1077 -42.83 -1.11 -40.21
N ASP A 1078 -43.46 0.07 -40.09
CA ASP A 1078 -42.85 1.40 -40.19
C ASP A 1078 -41.85 1.74 -39.06
N PHE A 1079 -41.29 0.72 -38.39
CA PHE A 1079 -40.44 0.86 -37.19
C PHE A 1079 -38.98 0.46 -37.43
N THR A 1080 -38.06 1.29 -36.91
CA THR A 1080 -36.60 1.07 -36.92
C THR A 1080 -36.18 -0.16 -36.10
N PRO A 1081 -35.02 -0.80 -36.37
CA PRO A 1081 -34.51 -1.92 -35.57
C PRO A 1081 -34.42 -1.61 -34.07
N SER A 1082 -34.04 -0.38 -33.72
CA SER A 1082 -34.03 0.12 -32.34
C SER A 1082 -35.41 0.11 -31.70
N SER A 1083 -36.43 0.63 -32.38
CA SER A 1083 -37.82 0.65 -31.90
C SER A 1083 -38.38 -0.75 -31.68
N LYS A 1084 -38.02 -1.70 -32.55
CA LYS A 1084 -38.40 -3.12 -32.45
C LYS A 1084 -37.76 -3.79 -31.23
N ALA A 1085 -36.46 -3.58 -31.03
CA ALA A 1085 -35.75 -4.11 -29.86
C ALA A 1085 -36.28 -3.52 -28.54
N ALA A 1086 -36.48 -2.19 -28.49
CA ALA A 1086 -37.00 -1.50 -27.30
C ALA A 1086 -38.43 -1.93 -26.94
N THR A 1087 -39.29 -2.16 -27.94
CA THR A 1087 -40.65 -2.69 -27.76
C THR A 1087 -40.62 -4.07 -27.09
N LEU A 1088 -39.80 -4.98 -27.60
CA LEU A 1088 -39.67 -6.33 -27.05
C LEU A 1088 -39.14 -6.31 -25.60
N ILE A 1089 -38.11 -5.51 -25.34
CA ILE A 1089 -37.57 -5.32 -23.98
C ILE A 1089 -38.66 -4.77 -23.05
N SER A 1090 -39.42 -3.75 -23.47
CA SER A 1090 -40.51 -3.20 -22.66
C SER A 1090 -41.62 -4.21 -22.37
N SER A 1091 -41.96 -5.07 -23.32
CA SER A 1091 -42.96 -6.13 -23.11
C SER A 1091 -42.46 -7.16 -22.08
N LEU A 1092 -41.18 -7.54 -22.15
CA LEU A 1092 -40.57 -8.52 -21.27
C LEU A 1092 -40.48 -8.04 -19.81
N VAL A 1093 -40.16 -6.76 -19.60
CA VAL A 1093 -40.13 -6.14 -18.26
C VAL A 1093 -41.54 -6.02 -17.68
N ARG A 1094 -42.50 -5.51 -18.47
CA ARG A 1094 -43.88 -5.28 -17.98
C ARG A 1094 -44.59 -6.56 -17.59
N ASN A 1095 -44.29 -7.67 -18.26
CA ASN A 1095 -44.89 -8.98 -17.96
C ASN A 1095 -44.14 -9.74 -16.85
N GLU A 1096 -43.23 -9.08 -16.12
CA GLU A 1096 -42.35 -9.68 -15.09
C GLU A 1096 -41.58 -10.93 -15.56
N SER A 1097 -41.49 -11.13 -16.88
CA SER A 1097 -40.86 -12.31 -17.49
C SER A 1097 -39.33 -12.21 -17.46
N MET A 1098 -38.81 -11.00 -17.24
CA MET A 1098 -37.38 -10.70 -17.20
C MET A 1098 -37.11 -9.50 -16.30
N SER A 1099 -36.16 -9.62 -15.39
CA SER A 1099 -35.69 -8.52 -14.55
C SER A 1099 -34.82 -7.54 -15.34
N THR A 1100 -34.75 -6.28 -14.88
CA THR A 1100 -33.86 -5.24 -15.44
C THR A 1100 -32.41 -5.72 -15.53
N MET A 1101 -31.96 -6.50 -14.55
CA MET A 1101 -30.61 -7.07 -14.53
C MET A 1101 -30.40 -8.25 -15.50
N GLU A 1102 -31.44 -8.93 -15.93
CA GLU A 1102 -31.35 -10.00 -16.95
C GLU A 1102 -31.26 -9.41 -18.35
N ILE A 1103 -31.97 -8.31 -18.63
CA ILE A 1103 -31.88 -7.58 -19.90
C ILE A 1103 -30.46 -7.06 -20.13
N TYR A 1104 -29.86 -6.50 -19.09
CA TYR A 1104 -28.47 -6.06 -19.12
C TYR A 1104 -27.52 -7.23 -19.46
N LYS A 1105 -27.69 -8.38 -18.81
CA LYS A 1105 -26.87 -9.58 -19.11
C LYS A 1105 -27.04 -10.06 -20.53
N ILE A 1106 -28.24 -9.96 -21.10
CA ILE A 1106 -28.51 -10.36 -22.48
C ILE A 1106 -27.91 -9.35 -23.45
N CYS A 1107 -27.99 -8.05 -23.18
CA CYS A 1107 -27.32 -7.01 -23.97
C CYS A 1107 -25.79 -7.22 -23.99
N ALA A 1108 -25.19 -7.47 -22.82
CA ALA A 1108 -23.77 -7.79 -22.70
C ALA A 1108 -23.40 -9.11 -23.40
N SER A 1109 -24.26 -10.13 -23.31
CA SER A 1109 -24.05 -11.41 -23.98
C SER A 1109 -24.17 -11.30 -25.49
N ALA A 1110 -25.14 -10.54 -26.02
CA ALA A 1110 -25.31 -10.30 -27.46
C ALA A 1110 -24.13 -9.51 -28.03
N GLU A 1111 -23.62 -8.52 -27.29
CA GLU A 1111 -22.41 -7.79 -27.67
C GLU A 1111 -21.17 -8.69 -27.63
N GLN A 1112 -21.09 -9.62 -26.68
CA GLN A 1112 -20.04 -10.61 -26.62
C GLN A 1112 -20.14 -11.63 -27.78
N ILE A 1113 -21.35 -12.11 -28.10
CA ILE A 1113 -21.65 -13.04 -29.21
C ILE A 1113 -21.21 -12.41 -30.53
N TYR A 1114 -21.65 -11.18 -30.81
CA TYR A 1114 -21.24 -10.40 -31.98
C TYR A 1114 -19.71 -10.29 -32.10
N ARG A 1115 -19.01 -9.98 -31.00
CA ARG A 1115 -17.53 -9.93 -30.97
C ARG A 1115 -16.86 -11.30 -31.16
N THR A 1116 -17.52 -12.40 -30.78
CA THR A 1116 -17.02 -13.76 -31.03
C THR A 1116 -17.33 -14.28 -32.43
N GLU A 1117 -18.43 -13.87 -33.06
CA GLU A 1117 -18.75 -14.22 -34.46
C GLU A 1117 -17.85 -13.49 -35.46
N ILE A 1118 -17.28 -12.35 -35.07
CA ILE A 1118 -16.23 -11.63 -35.84
C ILE A 1118 -14.84 -12.28 -35.66
N LYS A 1119 -14.64 -13.21 -34.73
CA LYS A 1119 -13.42 -14.03 -34.78
C LYS A 1119 -13.53 -14.93 -36.01
N PRO A 1120 -12.57 -14.88 -36.95
CA PRO A 1120 -12.54 -15.85 -38.02
C PRO A 1120 -12.42 -17.23 -37.35
N THR A 1121 -13.46 -18.05 -37.53
CA THR A 1121 -13.35 -19.48 -37.30
C THR A 1121 -12.21 -19.95 -38.20
N ALA A 1122 -11.08 -20.32 -37.59
CA ALA A 1122 -9.97 -20.92 -38.32
C ALA A 1122 -10.42 -22.30 -38.83
N VAL A 1123 -11.14 -22.32 -39.94
CA VAL A 1123 -11.57 -23.55 -40.63
C VAL A 1123 -10.49 -24.02 -41.62
N ILE A 1124 -9.41 -23.28 -41.81
CA ILE A 1124 -8.29 -23.68 -42.68
C ILE A 1124 -7.02 -23.93 -41.87
N SER A 1125 -7.06 -24.91 -40.95
CA SER A 1125 -5.84 -25.57 -40.48
C SER A 1125 -5.90 -27.10 -40.58
N LYS A 1126 -6.87 -27.63 -41.35
CA LYS A 1126 -6.99 -29.06 -41.67
C LYS A 1126 -6.62 -29.44 -43.12
N TYR A 1127 -6.07 -28.52 -43.92
CA TYR A 1127 -5.76 -28.80 -45.34
C TYR A 1127 -4.38 -28.36 -45.85
N LEU A 1128 -3.42 -28.01 -44.99
CA LEU A 1128 -2.06 -27.64 -45.44
C LEU A 1128 -0.94 -28.40 -44.71
N SER A 1129 -0.98 -29.73 -44.83
CA SER A 1129 0.21 -30.58 -44.70
C SER A 1129 0.25 -31.58 -45.86
N ALA A 1130 0.21 -31.04 -47.09
CA ALA A 1130 0.49 -31.76 -48.32
C ALA A 1130 1.01 -30.76 -49.39
N SER A 1131 2.21 -30.22 -49.17
CA SER A 1131 3.28 -29.95 -50.17
C SER A 1131 4.46 -29.30 -49.46
#